data_AF-A0AAW8TPA4-F1
#
_entry.id   AF-A0AAW8TPA4-F1
#
_cell.length_a   1.000
_cell.length_b   1.000
_cell.length_c   1.000
_cell.angle_alpha   90.00
_cell.angle_beta   90.00
_cell.angle_gamma   90.00
#
_symmetry.space_group_name_H-M   'P 1'
#
loop_
_entity.id
_entity.type
_entity.pdbx_description
1 polymer ?
#
loop_
_entity_poly.entity_id
_entity_poly.type
_entity_poly.pdbx_seq_one_letter_code
_entity_poly.pdbx_strand_id
1 'polypeptide(L)'
;MRWSIPEKVIERGRTYLKEGRVLSVEADFARRVWHGEVLGSELYLVDLDGSGKENDICACPYWEEHGYCKHTVAVELYLREKGLSRVIKPETVLPKKMESSVSFADLLNQGFSRLEKEAEPLQALFVEFVVEAIPTNPYHPELDVLAVSLRIGSHLSKRSYIVKNLYDFLHAYQTDSAYSVNKQYRFQIEAGAFDPKCRDLIEDLVGISETYQLLGKAGLQVKGKLDKRYLLLPVHRMQELLEAMEKTGQLSVKLGEKTYSKVHEGQELPVSFTLAKRGENDFALTIEDGFTNYYSNYFLGFVGNSYYLMTHEQQETYITLKQLMKRLKEPVIAYEQRQLSHLFTEVFPYLRKIGRVIITEDVAEIMKEEPLRAVVIFRKIKGMIKAEAEFHYGNAYFSTDESHQPKLPNNVEILRDRKKEKDILDLFATYRYQKIDTGFEKKIPVKDNLYYFFKVEVEEFRKYAEVRMGKKLRQLFLDGDEFQPMIEVDQEGSWLDIKFDVTGINDNEIDQVLNSLLRKDRFYTLENGEVLSFDSEAFQQTSEMIGQLREKISAKDGLIRLPKSQGIALEQRLKENPQAQFSESFTAMVQDLTHPEEYQVTLPDNLQATLRPYQAAGFRWLKMLSDYGFGGILADEMGLGKTIQVITFLLAEKAQRPIKALIVTPASLVYNWQAEIKKFAPSLNSIVISGNRGEREQLLQAADEIVITSYASLRQDISLHESMGYQHMILDEAQMVKNASTKTSSALRNLSIPHRFALSGTPIENNLEELWSLFQTVMPGFFPPIGRFRQLAVSEIAKMIQPFVLRRDKNTVLQELPERIESNVLSSLTDEQKTVYLAYLKRMRQEVDQMDSATFRKQRVSILAGLTRLRQICDDPRLFIEGYEGGSGKLDQVKDLVQAAKENGRRVLLFSQFTSMLSLIEEEFAEDGISSFYLRGSTKVSDRLKMVDAFNAGEKDVFLISLKAGGTGLNLTGADTVILYDLWWNPAVEEQAAGRAHRIGQKKVVEVWRMIAEGTIEERMNQLQQEKRELFQKVIQGNEEQTNKLTEEDIRMILSLGE
;
A
#
# COMPACT_ATOMS: atom_id res chain seq x y z
N MET A 1 -32.34 -34.51 -41.19
CA MET A 1 -32.98 -35.22 -40.06
C MET A 1 -32.79 -36.70 -40.25
N ARG A 2 -31.96 -37.28 -39.39
CA ARG A 2 -31.73 -38.73 -39.30
C ARG A 2 -33.06 -39.46 -39.08
N TRP A 3 -33.23 -40.59 -39.74
CA TRP A 3 -34.40 -41.47 -39.59
C TRP A 3 -34.49 -42.14 -38.20
N SER A 4 -33.55 -41.85 -37.29
CA SER A 4 -33.42 -42.44 -35.96
C SER A 4 -33.90 -41.57 -34.79
N ILE A 5 -34.37 -40.34 -35.03
CA ILE A 5 -34.85 -39.45 -33.96
C ILE A 5 -36.35 -39.73 -33.69
N PRO A 6 -36.76 -40.07 -32.45
CA PRO A 6 -38.15 -40.33 -32.12
C PRO A 6 -39.05 -39.13 -32.41
N GLU A 7 -40.25 -39.38 -32.93
CA GLU A 7 -41.18 -38.33 -33.39
C GLU A 7 -41.58 -37.34 -32.28
N LYS A 8 -41.73 -37.83 -31.04
CA LYS A 8 -41.97 -36.98 -29.85
C LYS A 8 -40.85 -35.98 -29.58
N VAL A 9 -39.60 -36.31 -29.91
CA VAL A 9 -38.46 -35.41 -29.76
C VAL A 9 -38.46 -34.36 -30.86
N ILE A 10 -38.88 -34.74 -32.07
CA ILE A 10 -39.05 -33.83 -33.21
C ILE A 10 -40.16 -32.82 -32.94
N GLU A 11 -41.31 -33.27 -32.42
CA GLU A 11 -42.42 -32.38 -32.02
C GLU A 11 -41.97 -31.36 -30.97
N ARG A 12 -41.23 -31.79 -29.94
CA ARG A 12 -40.67 -30.88 -28.93
C ARG A 12 -39.69 -29.87 -29.53
N GLY A 13 -38.86 -30.28 -30.49
CA GLY A 13 -37.99 -29.37 -31.24
C GLY A 13 -38.76 -28.31 -32.03
N ARG A 14 -39.87 -28.71 -32.68
CA ARG A 14 -40.80 -27.76 -33.36
C ARG A 14 -41.44 -26.79 -32.37
N THR A 15 -41.87 -27.27 -31.20
CA THR A 15 -42.41 -26.40 -30.16
C THR A 15 -41.39 -25.35 -29.72
N TYR A 16 -40.13 -25.74 -29.53
CA TYR A 16 -39.08 -24.84 -29.09
C TYR A 16 -38.78 -23.76 -30.14
N LEU A 17 -38.78 -24.12 -31.42
CA LEU A 17 -38.65 -23.15 -32.51
C LEU A 17 -39.83 -22.16 -32.54
N LYS A 18 -41.07 -22.68 -32.45
CA LYS A 18 -42.29 -21.86 -32.47
C LYS A 18 -42.38 -20.88 -31.30
N GLU A 19 -41.85 -21.28 -30.15
CA GLU A 19 -41.77 -20.45 -28.94
C GLU A 19 -40.58 -19.48 -28.94
N GLY A 20 -39.81 -19.39 -30.03
CA GLY A 20 -38.69 -18.46 -30.16
C GLY A 20 -37.49 -18.80 -29.28
N ARG A 21 -37.35 -20.05 -28.84
CA ARG A 21 -36.30 -20.47 -27.89
C ARG A 21 -34.93 -20.68 -28.52
N VAL A 22 -34.81 -20.61 -29.85
CA VAL A 22 -33.51 -20.58 -30.54
C VAL A 22 -33.06 -19.13 -30.59
N LEU A 23 -32.09 -18.78 -29.75
CA LEU A 23 -31.69 -17.39 -29.49
C LEU A 23 -30.73 -16.88 -30.56
N SER A 24 -29.78 -17.71 -30.96
CA SER A 24 -28.78 -17.39 -31.97
C SER A 24 -28.35 -18.65 -32.73
N VAL A 25 -27.99 -18.48 -34.01
CA VAL A 25 -27.32 -19.50 -34.82
C VAL A 25 -26.26 -18.83 -35.68
N GLU A 26 -25.00 -19.18 -35.48
CA GLU A 26 -23.82 -18.64 -36.15
C GLU A 26 -23.09 -19.73 -36.93
N ALA A 27 -22.47 -19.39 -38.07
CA ALA A 27 -21.71 -20.33 -38.87
C ALA A 27 -20.21 -20.21 -38.63
N ASP A 28 -19.56 -21.31 -38.26
CA ASP A 28 -18.10 -21.45 -38.35
C ASP A 28 -17.74 -22.11 -39.69
N PHE A 29 -17.35 -21.27 -40.65
CA PHE A 29 -16.96 -21.71 -41.99
C PHE A 29 -15.65 -22.51 -42.02
N ALA A 30 -14.73 -22.25 -41.07
CA ALA A 30 -13.43 -22.92 -41.03
C ALA A 30 -13.58 -24.38 -40.56
N ARG A 31 -14.46 -24.62 -39.57
CA ARG A 31 -14.74 -25.95 -39.04
C ARG A 31 -15.94 -26.63 -39.68
N ARG A 32 -16.70 -25.90 -40.51
CA ARG A 32 -17.98 -26.32 -41.11
C ARG A 32 -18.99 -26.75 -40.06
N VAL A 33 -19.21 -25.92 -39.04
CA VAL A 33 -20.15 -26.16 -37.93
C VAL A 33 -21.11 -24.98 -37.80
N TRP A 34 -22.37 -25.26 -37.44
CA TRP A 34 -23.31 -24.25 -36.99
C TRP A 34 -23.37 -24.25 -35.47
N HIS A 35 -23.04 -23.12 -34.85
CA HIS A 35 -23.15 -22.90 -33.41
C HIS A 35 -24.50 -22.29 -33.10
N GLY A 36 -25.32 -22.97 -32.30
CA GLY A 36 -26.66 -22.54 -31.93
C GLY A 36 -26.83 -22.45 -30.42
N GLU A 37 -27.56 -21.43 -29.97
CA GLU A 37 -27.95 -21.25 -28.57
C GLU A 37 -29.45 -21.50 -28.43
N VAL A 38 -29.83 -22.47 -27.58
CA VAL A 38 -31.23 -22.85 -27.38
C VAL A 38 -31.61 -22.79 -25.90
N LEU A 39 -32.64 -22.01 -25.58
CA LEU A 39 -33.18 -21.87 -24.24
C LEU A 39 -34.09 -23.06 -23.88
N GLY A 40 -33.65 -23.92 -22.97
CA GLY A 40 -34.40 -25.08 -22.46
C GLY A 40 -34.86 -24.89 -21.01
N SER A 41 -34.46 -25.80 -20.12
CA SER A 41 -34.48 -25.55 -18.67
C SER A 41 -33.47 -24.46 -18.29
N GLU A 42 -32.36 -24.42 -19.02
CA GLU A 42 -31.25 -23.48 -18.96
C GLU A 42 -30.76 -23.22 -20.40
N LEU A 43 -29.72 -22.41 -20.57
CA LEU A 43 -29.14 -22.15 -21.89
C LEU A 43 -28.29 -23.34 -22.35
N TYR A 44 -28.61 -23.92 -23.50
CA TYR A 44 -27.85 -25.03 -24.07
C TYR A 44 -27.14 -24.62 -25.35
N LEU A 45 -25.85 -24.96 -25.42
CA LEU A 45 -25.03 -24.83 -26.62
C LEU A 45 -25.22 -26.06 -27.52
N VAL A 46 -25.39 -25.81 -28.81
CA VAL A 46 -25.69 -26.81 -29.84
C VAL A 46 -24.76 -26.60 -31.03
N ASP A 47 -23.97 -27.61 -31.35
CA ASP A 47 -23.10 -27.60 -32.52
C ASP A 47 -23.65 -28.57 -33.57
N LEU A 48 -24.14 -28.04 -34.70
CA LEU A 48 -24.56 -28.88 -35.82
C LEU A 48 -23.44 -29.01 -36.84
N ASP A 49 -23.07 -30.25 -37.14
CA ASP A 49 -22.07 -30.56 -38.16
C ASP A 49 -22.61 -30.25 -39.57
N GLY A 50 -21.95 -29.32 -40.24
CA GLY A 50 -22.25 -28.84 -41.58
C GLY A 50 -21.41 -29.48 -42.69
N SER A 51 -20.62 -30.52 -42.39
CA SER A 51 -19.76 -31.24 -43.34
C SER A 51 -20.39 -32.50 -43.97
N GLY A 52 -21.64 -32.82 -43.61
CA GLY A 52 -22.42 -33.96 -44.15
C GLY A 52 -22.28 -35.27 -43.38
N LYS A 53 -21.47 -35.33 -42.31
CA LYS A 53 -21.35 -36.50 -41.42
C LYS A 53 -22.39 -36.52 -40.29
N GLU A 54 -23.01 -35.38 -40.02
CA GLU A 54 -24.08 -35.18 -39.03
C GLU A 54 -23.69 -35.54 -37.58
N ASN A 55 -22.44 -35.29 -37.18
CA ASN A 55 -21.99 -35.48 -35.80
C ASN A 55 -22.36 -34.27 -34.93
N ASP A 56 -23.65 -34.12 -34.66
CA ASP A 56 -24.18 -33.05 -33.82
C ASP A 56 -23.80 -33.24 -32.38
N ILE A 57 -23.51 -32.15 -31.68
CA ILE A 57 -23.24 -32.16 -30.24
C ILE A 57 -24.19 -31.17 -29.57
N CYS A 58 -24.72 -31.55 -28.41
CA CYS A 58 -25.46 -30.63 -27.57
C CYS A 58 -25.07 -30.82 -26.12
N ALA A 59 -24.92 -29.72 -25.39
CA ALA A 59 -24.55 -29.71 -23.98
C ALA A 59 -25.65 -30.24 -23.03
N CYS A 60 -26.76 -30.79 -23.54
CA CYS A 60 -27.85 -31.24 -22.67
C CYS A 60 -27.68 -32.70 -22.22
N PRO A 61 -28.05 -33.05 -20.98
CA PRO A 61 -27.88 -34.42 -20.44
C PRO A 61 -28.58 -35.48 -21.30
N TYR A 62 -29.73 -35.14 -21.88
CA TYR A 62 -30.47 -36.05 -22.75
C TYR A 62 -29.69 -36.42 -24.02
N TRP A 63 -28.91 -35.48 -24.58
CA TRP A 63 -28.08 -35.73 -25.76
C TRP A 63 -26.89 -36.64 -25.41
N GLU A 64 -26.28 -36.49 -24.24
CA GLU A 64 -25.16 -37.32 -23.78
C GLU A 64 -25.53 -38.81 -23.71
N GLU A 65 -26.75 -39.11 -23.27
CA GLU A 65 -27.26 -40.50 -23.18
C GLU A 65 -27.74 -41.06 -24.53
N HIS A 66 -28.28 -40.23 -25.42
CA HIS A 66 -29.05 -40.71 -26.59
C HIS A 66 -28.46 -40.33 -27.96
N GLY A 67 -27.51 -39.38 -28.01
CA GLY A 67 -26.90 -38.86 -29.24
C GLY A 67 -27.81 -37.96 -30.09
N TYR A 68 -29.00 -37.62 -29.60
CA TYR A 68 -29.94 -36.67 -30.21
C TYR A 68 -30.77 -35.98 -29.13
N CYS A 69 -31.29 -34.78 -29.41
CA CYS A 69 -32.19 -34.12 -28.48
C CYS A 69 -33.11 -33.12 -29.20
N LYS A 70 -34.07 -32.57 -28.47
CA LYS A 70 -34.98 -31.52 -28.97
C LYS A 70 -34.26 -30.24 -29.39
N HIS A 71 -33.10 -29.92 -28.79
CA HIS A 71 -32.34 -28.70 -29.08
C HIS A 71 -31.62 -28.78 -30.43
N THR A 72 -30.95 -29.90 -30.73
CA THR A 72 -30.34 -30.13 -32.05
C THR A 72 -31.38 -30.09 -33.16
N VAL A 73 -32.57 -30.66 -32.92
CA VAL A 73 -33.70 -30.58 -33.84
C VAL A 73 -34.20 -29.14 -34.01
N ALA A 74 -34.31 -28.36 -32.93
CA ALA A 74 -34.78 -26.97 -33.00
C ALA A 74 -33.85 -26.10 -33.86
N VAL A 75 -32.53 -26.24 -33.71
CA VAL A 75 -31.54 -25.51 -34.54
C VAL A 75 -31.59 -25.98 -36.00
N GLU A 76 -31.75 -27.28 -36.27
CA GLU A 76 -31.86 -27.78 -37.65
C GLU A 76 -33.15 -27.26 -38.33
N LEU A 77 -34.26 -27.21 -37.58
CA LEU A 77 -35.51 -26.64 -38.06
C LEU A 77 -35.41 -25.13 -38.29
N TYR A 78 -34.71 -24.41 -37.40
CA TYR A 78 -34.46 -22.97 -37.54
C TYR A 78 -33.71 -22.66 -38.84
N LEU A 79 -32.65 -23.41 -39.15
CA LEU A 79 -31.90 -23.25 -40.41
C LEU A 79 -32.80 -23.44 -41.63
N ARG A 80 -33.68 -24.46 -41.60
CA ARG A 80 -34.64 -24.72 -42.67
C ARG A 80 -35.67 -23.60 -42.84
N GLU A 81 -36.20 -23.07 -41.74
CA GLU A 81 -37.15 -21.94 -41.77
C GLU A 81 -36.52 -20.68 -42.40
N LYS A 82 -35.21 -20.49 -42.20
CA LYS A 82 -34.43 -19.40 -42.82
C LYS A 82 -33.96 -19.69 -44.25
N GLY A 83 -34.38 -20.82 -44.84
CA GLY A 83 -33.99 -21.23 -46.19
C GLY A 83 -32.51 -21.64 -46.32
N LEU A 84 -31.82 -21.86 -45.20
CA LEU A 84 -30.42 -22.23 -45.16
C LEU A 84 -30.24 -23.75 -45.17
N SER A 85 -29.26 -24.23 -45.94
CA SER A 85 -28.86 -25.63 -45.88
C SER A 85 -28.02 -25.87 -44.64
N ARG A 86 -28.26 -27.00 -43.98
CA ARG A 86 -27.40 -27.51 -42.92
C ARG A 86 -25.95 -27.71 -43.40
N VAL A 87 -25.76 -28.08 -44.67
CA VAL A 87 -24.41 -28.23 -45.25
C VAL A 87 -23.86 -26.86 -45.63
N ILE A 88 -22.75 -26.46 -45.01
CA ILE A 88 -22.11 -25.15 -45.24
C ILE A 88 -21.34 -25.20 -46.56
N LYS A 89 -21.71 -24.33 -47.51
CA LYS A 89 -21.00 -24.14 -48.78
C LYS A 89 -20.24 -22.79 -48.76
N PRO A 90 -19.18 -22.62 -49.57
CA PRO A 90 -18.39 -21.38 -49.60
C PRO A 90 -19.21 -20.12 -49.92
N GLU A 91 -20.36 -20.28 -50.57
CA GLU A 91 -21.26 -19.20 -51.02
C GLU A 91 -22.43 -18.91 -50.04
N THR A 92 -22.43 -19.52 -48.85
CA THR A 92 -23.55 -19.38 -47.89
C THR A 92 -23.59 -17.97 -47.27
N VAL A 93 -24.59 -17.17 -47.64
CA VAL A 93 -24.83 -15.81 -47.10
C VAL A 93 -25.76 -15.88 -45.89
N LEU A 94 -25.31 -15.36 -44.74
CA LEU A 94 -26.11 -15.30 -43.51
C LEU A 94 -27.10 -14.11 -43.55
N PRO A 95 -28.37 -14.30 -43.16
CA PRO A 95 -29.30 -13.18 -43.02
C PRO A 95 -28.86 -12.24 -41.87
N LYS A 96 -29.09 -10.93 -42.02
CA LYS A 96 -28.83 -9.92 -40.97
C LYS A 96 -29.65 -10.23 -39.70
N LYS A 97 -29.03 -10.01 -38.52
CA LYS A 97 -29.67 -10.08 -37.18
C LYS A 97 -31.05 -9.44 -37.21
N MET A 98 -32.06 -10.19 -36.75
CA MET A 98 -33.44 -9.72 -36.66
C MET A 98 -33.89 -9.73 -35.20
N GLU A 99 -34.61 -8.68 -34.81
CA GLU A 99 -35.21 -8.49 -33.48
C GLU A 99 -36.17 -9.64 -33.14
N SER A 100 -36.04 -10.20 -31.94
CA SER A 100 -36.93 -11.25 -31.44
C SER A 100 -38.32 -10.70 -31.14
N SER A 101 -39.36 -11.35 -31.66
CA SER A 101 -40.78 -11.00 -31.43
C SER A 101 -41.32 -11.44 -30.05
N VAL A 102 -40.46 -11.68 -29.07
CA VAL A 102 -40.84 -12.10 -27.71
C VAL A 102 -40.51 -10.97 -26.75
N SER A 103 -41.51 -10.52 -25.98
CA SER A 103 -41.34 -9.50 -24.96
C SER A 103 -40.28 -9.93 -23.93
N PHE A 104 -39.27 -9.10 -23.72
CA PHE A 104 -38.24 -9.36 -22.70
C PHE A 104 -38.86 -9.49 -21.30
N ALA A 105 -39.99 -8.82 -21.05
CA ALA A 105 -40.73 -8.94 -19.79
C ALA A 105 -41.32 -10.35 -19.57
N ASP A 106 -41.75 -11.03 -20.63
CA ASP A 106 -42.28 -12.41 -20.51
C ASP A 106 -41.16 -13.43 -20.26
N LEU A 107 -40.01 -13.23 -20.91
CA LEU A 107 -38.79 -14.01 -20.66
C LEU A 107 -38.26 -13.81 -19.24
N LEU A 108 -38.32 -12.57 -18.73
CA LEU A 108 -37.92 -12.24 -17.37
C LEU A 108 -38.89 -12.88 -16.34
N ASN A 109 -40.20 -12.73 -16.52
CA ASN A 109 -41.19 -13.30 -15.59
C ASN A 109 -41.17 -14.84 -15.56
N GLN A 110 -40.95 -15.51 -16.69
CA GLN A 110 -40.78 -16.98 -16.72
C GLN A 110 -39.43 -17.44 -16.13
N GLY A 111 -38.38 -16.62 -16.23
CA GLY A 111 -37.08 -16.91 -15.64
C GLY A 111 -37.09 -16.89 -14.11
N PHE A 112 -37.80 -15.91 -13.52
CA PHE A 112 -37.79 -15.69 -12.07
C PHE A 112 -38.89 -16.45 -11.30
N SER A 113 -40.00 -16.84 -11.94
CA SER A 113 -41.07 -17.64 -11.31
C SER A 113 -40.64 -19.04 -10.84
N ARG A 114 -39.47 -19.55 -11.27
CA ARG A 114 -38.92 -20.83 -10.80
C ARG A 114 -38.17 -20.74 -9.47
N LEU A 115 -37.93 -19.52 -8.96
CA LEU A 115 -37.21 -19.28 -7.72
C LEU A 115 -38.12 -19.23 -6.48
N GLU A 116 -39.44 -19.22 -6.67
CA GLU A 116 -40.41 -19.36 -5.57
C GLU A 116 -40.61 -20.85 -5.24
N LYS A 117 -39.94 -21.34 -4.19
CA LYS A 117 -40.28 -22.63 -3.54
C LYS A 117 -41.19 -22.34 -2.33
N GLU A 118 -42.39 -22.92 -2.31
CA GLU A 118 -43.17 -23.06 -1.08
C GLU A 118 -42.43 -24.05 -0.14
N ALA A 119 -42.15 -23.62 1.09
CA ALA A 119 -41.43 -24.42 2.08
C ALA A 119 -42.36 -25.48 2.69
N GLU A 120 -42.12 -26.75 2.36
CA GLU A 120 -42.66 -27.88 3.13
C GLU A 120 -41.96 -27.96 4.51
N PRO A 121 -42.64 -28.44 5.56
CA PRO A 121 -42.04 -28.54 6.88
C PRO A 121 -40.85 -29.52 6.91
N LEU A 122 -39.67 -29.00 7.29
CA LEU A 122 -38.41 -29.74 7.40
C LEU A 122 -38.57 -31.00 8.27
N GLN A 123 -38.36 -32.17 7.66
CA GLN A 123 -38.34 -33.45 8.36
C GLN A 123 -36.92 -33.78 8.85
N ALA A 124 -36.75 -34.10 10.14
CA ALA A 124 -35.46 -34.52 10.67
C ALA A 124 -35.07 -35.92 10.17
N LEU A 125 -33.90 -36.04 9.55
CA LEU A 125 -33.34 -37.24 8.92
C LEU A 125 -32.03 -37.66 9.60
N PHE A 126 -31.71 -38.96 9.52
CA PHE A 126 -30.42 -39.51 9.93
C PHE A 126 -29.83 -40.40 8.85
N VAL A 127 -28.50 -40.54 8.87
CA VAL A 127 -27.73 -41.39 7.95
C VAL A 127 -26.93 -42.42 8.74
N GLU A 128 -26.99 -43.67 8.32
CA GLU A 128 -26.10 -44.74 8.78
C GLU A 128 -24.96 -44.93 7.78
N PHE A 129 -23.74 -44.93 8.29
CA PHE A 129 -22.52 -45.11 7.51
C PHE A 129 -22.07 -46.57 7.60
N VAL A 130 -21.94 -47.24 6.45
CA VAL A 130 -21.51 -48.63 6.37
C VAL A 130 -20.19 -48.70 5.61
N VAL A 131 -19.10 -48.98 6.32
CA VAL A 131 -17.77 -49.21 5.71
C VAL A 131 -17.60 -50.69 5.41
N GLU A 132 -17.38 -51.04 4.15
CA GLU A 132 -17.21 -52.41 3.69
C GLU A 132 -15.82 -52.58 3.04
N ALA A 133 -15.16 -53.72 3.28
CA ALA A 133 -13.97 -54.11 2.55
C ALA A 133 -14.34 -54.74 1.20
N ILE A 134 -13.87 -54.13 0.12
CA ILE A 134 -14.06 -54.59 -1.25
C ILE A 134 -12.85 -55.44 -1.66
N PRO A 135 -13.06 -56.74 -1.96
CA PRO A 135 -11.98 -57.62 -2.36
C PRO A 135 -11.30 -57.13 -3.65
N THR A 136 -9.99 -56.89 -3.59
CA THR A 136 -9.20 -56.54 -4.80
C THR A 136 -8.38 -57.71 -5.30
N ASN A 137 -7.96 -58.62 -4.41
CA ASN A 137 -7.19 -59.81 -4.74
C ASN A 137 -7.51 -60.98 -3.78
N PRO A 138 -7.94 -62.16 -4.28
CA PRO A 138 -8.29 -63.32 -3.44
C PRO A 138 -7.14 -63.86 -2.57
N TYR A 139 -5.89 -63.59 -2.93
CA TYR A 139 -4.70 -64.13 -2.22
C TYR A 139 -4.07 -63.13 -1.25
N HIS A 140 -4.47 -61.87 -1.34
CA HIS A 140 -3.93 -60.77 -0.54
C HIS A 140 -5.08 -59.93 0.05
N PRO A 141 -5.85 -60.50 1.01
CA PRO A 141 -6.93 -59.77 1.68
C PRO A 141 -6.43 -58.49 2.39
N GLU A 142 -5.12 -58.41 2.69
CA GLU A 142 -4.49 -57.20 3.22
C GLU A 142 -4.42 -56.02 2.23
N LEU A 143 -4.71 -56.25 0.95
CA LEU A 143 -4.75 -55.22 -0.10
C LEU A 143 -6.18 -54.80 -0.48
N ASP A 144 -7.19 -55.34 0.19
CA ASP A 144 -8.58 -54.97 -0.04
C ASP A 144 -8.82 -53.47 0.20
N VAL A 145 -9.74 -52.91 -0.58
CA VAL A 145 -10.02 -51.47 -0.60
C VAL A 145 -11.28 -51.18 0.22
N LEU A 146 -11.25 -50.17 1.08
CA LEU A 146 -12.39 -49.80 1.91
C LEU A 146 -13.30 -48.79 1.19
N ALA A 147 -14.61 -49.03 1.25
CA ALA A 147 -15.61 -48.16 0.66
C ALA A 147 -16.79 -47.93 1.60
N VAL A 148 -17.43 -46.78 1.48
CA VAL A 148 -18.62 -46.42 2.26
C VAL A 148 -19.89 -46.55 1.43
N SER A 149 -20.95 -47.07 2.05
CA SER A 149 -22.32 -46.96 1.57
C SER A 149 -23.22 -46.37 2.65
N LEU A 150 -24.31 -45.71 2.23
CA LEU A 150 -25.22 -45.00 3.14
C LEU A 150 -26.57 -45.70 3.26
N ARG A 151 -27.20 -45.53 4.42
CA ARG A 151 -28.63 -45.77 4.61
C ARG A 151 -29.27 -44.51 5.18
N ILE A 152 -30.41 -44.10 4.66
CA ILE A 152 -31.14 -42.91 5.10
C ILE A 152 -32.44 -43.29 5.81
N GLY A 153 -32.73 -42.63 6.93
CA GLY A 153 -33.98 -42.81 7.68
C GLY A 153 -34.54 -41.49 8.19
N SER A 154 -35.81 -41.52 8.58
CA SER A 154 -36.47 -40.40 9.28
C SER A 154 -36.56 -40.71 10.77
N HIS A 155 -36.31 -39.70 11.61
CA HIS A 155 -36.43 -39.84 13.06
C HIS A 155 -37.86 -40.22 13.51
N LEU A 156 -38.87 -39.96 12.67
CA LEU A 156 -40.26 -40.32 12.93
C LEU A 156 -40.58 -41.80 12.68
N SER A 157 -39.91 -42.46 11.72
CA SER A 157 -40.26 -43.83 11.30
C SER A 157 -39.34 -44.92 11.86
N LYS A 158 -38.19 -44.54 12.46
CA LYS A 158 -37.13 -45.43 12.98
C LYS A 158 -36.64 -46.52 11.99
N ARG A 159 -36.98 -46.42 10.70
CA ARG A 159 -36.55 -47.34 9.64
C ARG A 159 -35.59 -46.63 8.71
N SER A 160 -34.44 -47.25 8.46
CA SER A 160 -33.46 -46.79 7.48
C SER A 160 -33.57 -47.58 6.17
N TYR A 161 -33.29 -46.92 5.05
CA TYR A 161 -33.33 -47.49 3.70
C TYR A 161 -31.98 -47.33 3.02
N ILE A 162 -31.56 -48.35 2.25
CA ILE A 162 -30.29 -48.33 1.52
C ILE A 162 -30.34 -47.26 0.42
N VAL A 163 -29.33 -46.39 0.40
CA VAL A 163 -29.08 -45.46 -0.70
C VAL A 163 -28.51 -46.26 -1.88
N LYS A 164 -29.30 -46.43 -2.94
CA LYS A 164 -28.94 -47.29 -4.08
C LYS A 164 -27.95 -46.65 -5.04
N ASN A 165 -28.03 -45.32 -5.17
CA ASN A 165 -27.07 -44.53 -5.92
C ASN A 165 -26.63 -43.39 -5.01
N LEU A 166 -25.39 -43.50 -4.54
CA LEU A 166 -24.81 -42.55 -3.60
C LEU A 166 -24.53 -41.20 -4.26
N TYR A 167 -24.16 -41.19 -5.55
CA TYR A 167 -23.92 -39.95 -6.30
C TYR A 167 -25.20 -39.12 -6.46
N ASP A 168 -26.32 -39.77 -6.78
CA ASP A 168 -27.62 -39.10 -6.90
C ASP A 168 -28.09 -38.53 -5.55
N PHE A 169 -27.75 -39.22 -4.46
CA PHE A 169 -28.06 -38.78 -3.10
C PHE A 169 -27.25 -37.53 -2.71
N LEU A 170 -25.94 -37.54 -2.97
CA LEU A 170 -25.06 -36.41 -2.69
C LEU A 170 -25.39 -35.19 -3.56
N HIS A 171 -25.75 -35.41 -4.84
CA HIS A 171 -26.26 -34.34 -5.70
C HIS A 171 -27.59 -33.78 -5.19
N ALA A 172 -28.48 -34.64 -4.67
CA ALA A 172 -29.73 -34.18 -4.07
C ALA A 172 -29.50 -33.28 -2.85
N TYR A 173 -28.49 -33.59 -2.03
CA TYR A 173 -28.03 -32.76 -0.92
C TYR A 173 -27.50 -31.39 -1.37
N GLN A 174 -26.68 -31.33 -2.43
CA GLN A 174 -26.15 -30.05 -2.95
C GLN A 174 -27.22 -29.14 -3.57
N THR A 175 -28.34 -29.71 -4.02
CA THR A 175 -29.38 -29.00 -4.79
C THR A 175 -30.68 -28.77 -4.01
N ASP A 176 -30.68 -29.10 -2.72
CA ASP A 176 -31.86 -29.07 -1.84
C ASP A 176 -33.09 -29.71 -2.51
N SER A 177 -32.89 -30.94 -3.02
CA SER A 177 -33.87 -31.64 -3.84
C SER A 177 -34.24 -33.00 -3.28
N ALA A 178 -35.38 -33.52 -3.73
CA ALA A 178 -35.92 -34.75 -3.19
C ALA A 178 -35.23 -35.99 -3.76
N TYR A 179 -34.78 -36.88 -2.89
CA TYR A 179 -34.22 -38.18 -3.23
C TYR A 179 -35.26 -39.29 -3.06
N SER A 180 -35.45 -40.12 -4.09
CA SER A 180 -36.40 -41.24 -4.07
C SER A 180 -35.68 -42.57 -3.89
N VAL A 181 -35.88 -43.23 -2.75
CA VAL A 181 -35.27 -44.55 -2.49
C VAL A 181 -36.01 -45.67 -3.25
N ASN A 182 -37.32 -45.51 -3.41
CA ASN A 182 -38.19 -46.33 -4.26
C ASN A 182 -39.47 -45.55 -4.63
N LYS A 183 -40.42 -46.19 -5.33
CA LYS A 183 -41.68 -45.54 -5.76
C LYS A 183 -42.59 -45.05 -4.61
N GLN A 184 -42.36 -45.48 -3.38
CA GLN A 184 -43.20 -45.17 -2.21
C GLN A 184 -42.54 -44.24 -1.19
N TYR A 185 -41.21 -44.16 -1.15
CA TYR A 185 -40.47 -43.38 -0.16
C TYR A 185 -39.57 -42.36 -0.84
N ARG A 186 -39.85 -41.09 -0.57
CA ARG A 186 -39.15 -39.92 -1.08
C ARG A 186 -38.78 -39.04 0.12
N PHE A 187 -37.51 -38.66 0.21
CA PHE A 187 -36.98 -37.80 1.26
C PHE A 187 -36.59 -36.46 0.66
N GLN A 188 -36.95 -35.37 1.32
CA GLN A 188 -36.43 -34.05 0.97
C GLN A 188 -35.03 -33.94 1.57
N ILE A 189 -34.01 -33.86 0.71
CA ILE A 189 -32.61 -33.79 1.14
C ILE A 189 -32.22 -32.33 1.13
N GLU A 190 -32.12 -31.75 2.31
CA GLU A 190 -31.77 -30.35 2.51
C GLU A 190 -30.86 -30.27 3.75
N ALA A 191 -29.92 -29.33 3.75
CA ALA A 191 -28.90 -29.27 4.81
C ALA A 191 -29.52 -29.18 6.21
N GLY A 192 -30.65 -28.48 6.37
CA GLY A 192 -31.35 -28.34 7.64
C GLY A 192 -31.98 -29.64 8.19
N ALA A 193 -32.08 -30.69 7.39
CA ALA A 193 -32.68 -31.96 7.79
C ALA A 193 -31.73 -32.87 8.60
N PHE A 194 -30.42 -32.60 8.59
CA PHE A 194 -29.39 -33.43 9.22
C PHE A 194 -28.74 -32.72 10.41
N ASP A 195 -28.28 -33.49 11.40
CA ASP A 195 -27.52 -32.93 12.51
C ASP A 195 -26.14 -32.40 12.03
N PRO A 196 -25.54 -31.42 12.74
CA PRO A 196 -24.30 -30.79 12.29
C PRO A 196 -23.17 -31.76 11.98
N LYS A 197 -22.98 -32.82 12.77
CA LYS A 197 -21.90 -33.80 12.55
C LYS A 197 -22.15 -34.62 11.28
N CYS A 198 -23.40 -34.94 11.01
CA CYS A 198 -23.79 -35.64 9.79
C CYS A 198 -23.66 -34.74 8.55
N ARG A 199 -23.91 -33.43 8.65
CA ARG A 199 -23.75 -32.48 7.54
C ARG A 199 -22.30 -32.37 7.09
N ASP A 200 -21.39 -32.15 8.03
CA ASP A 200 -19.95 -32.02 7.76
C ASP A 200 -19.43 -33.28 7.03
N LEU A 201 -19.88 -34.46 7.48
CA LEU A 201 -19.51 -35.73 6.88
C LEU A 201 -20.14 -35.94 5.49
N ILE A 202 -21.38 -35.51 5.26
CA ILE A 202 -22.00 -35.57 3.92
C ILE A 202 -21.27 -34.62 2.96
N GLU A 203 -20.86 -33.43 3.41
CA GLU A 203 -20.07 -32.47 2.63
C GLU A 203 -18.69 -33.04 2.25
N ASP A 204 -18.03 -33.72 3.19
CA ASP A 204 -16.79 -34.45 2.89
C ASP A 204 -16.99 -35.52 1.82
N LEU A 205 -18.09 -36.28 1.90
CA LEU A 205 -18.43 -37.28 0.88
C LEU A 205 -18.81 -36.66 -0.46
N VAL A 206 -19.42 -35.47 -0.48
CA VAL A 206 -19.67 -34.68 -1.70
C VAL A 206 -18.35 -34.38 -2.39
N GLY A 207 -17.37 -33.79 -1.70
CA GLY A 207 -16.08 -33.45 -2.29
C GLY A 207 -15.30 -34.66 -2.82
N ILE A 208 -15.37 -35.79 -2.10
CA ILE A 208 -14.81 -37.07 -2.57
C ILE A 208 -15.53 -37.52 -3.84
N SER A 209 -16.87 -37.45 -3.87
CA SER A 209 -17.67 -37.87 -5.03
C SER A 209 -17.42 -37.05 -6.29
N GLU A 210 -17.25 -35.72 -6.17
CA GLU A 210 -16.94 -34.83 -7.29
C GLU A 210 -15.58 -35.17 -7.90
N THR A 211 -14.58 -35.43 -7.04
CA THR A 211 -13.24 -35.87 -7.47
C THR A 211 -13.32 -37.16 -8.29
N TYR A 212 -14.12 -38.15 -7.84
CA TYR A 212 -14.34 -39.39 -8.60
C TYR A 212 -15.13 -39.19 -9.89
N GLN A 213 -16.09 -38.26 -9.93
CA GLN A 213 -16.83 -37.93 -11.14
C GLN A 213 -15.93 -37.25 -12.20
N LEU A 214 -14.98 -36.41 -11.80
CA LEU A 214 -13.99 -35.81 -12.68
C LEU A 214 -13.08 -36.87 -13.33
N LEU A 215 -12.64 -37.86 -12.54
CA LEU A 215 -11.85 -39.00 -13.04
C LEU A 215 -12.61 -39.85 -14.06
N GLY A 216 -13.94 -39.98 -13.90
CA GLY A 216 -14.82 -40.67 -14.84
C GLY A 216 -15.10 -39.91 -16.15
N LYS A 217 -15.17 -38.58 -16.10
CA LYS A 217 -15.39 -37.71 -17.28
C LYS A 217 -14.14 -37.58 -18.18
N ALA A 218 -12.95 -37.82 -17.65
CA ALA A 218 -11.67 -37.73 -18.37
C ALA A 218 -11.31 -38.95 -19.25
N GLY A 219 -12.24 -39.91 -19.47
CA GLY A 219 -12.04 -40.99 -20.44
C GLY A 219 -11.23 -42.20 -19.97
N LEU A 220 -10.94 -42.33 -18.66
CA LEU A 220 -10.35 -43.55 -18.09
C LEU A 220 -11.43 -44.62 -17.89
N GLN A 221 -11.55 -45.56 -18.84
CA GLN A 221 -12.38 -46.76 -18.64
C GLN A 221 -11.71 -47.68 -17.61
N VAL A 222 -12.10 -47.57 -16.35
CA VAL A 222 -11.80 -48.58 -15.33
C VAL A 222 -12.65 -49.81 -15.64
N LYS A 223 -12.03 -50.91 -16.09
CA LYS A 223 -12.69 -52.21 -16.22
C LYS A 223 -13.07 -52.71 -14.82
N GLY A 224 -14.37 -52.82 -14.58
CA GLY A 224 -14.95 -53.17 -13.27
C GLY A 224 -15.67 -51.97 -12.69
N LYS A 225 -16.94 -51.77 -13.06
CA LYS A 225 -17.77 -50.72 -12.46
C LYS A 225 -17.95 -51.06 -10.98
N LEU A 226 -17.35 -50.25 -10.11
CA LEU A 226 -17.76 -50.19 -8.71
C LEU A 226 -19.26 -49.88 -8.69
N ASP A 227 -20.03 -50.62 -7.90
CA ASP A 227 -21.46 -50.38 -7.77
C ASP A 227 -21.68 -48.93 -7.32
N LYS A 228 -22.62 -48.22 -7.96
CA LYS A 228 -22.96 -46.81 -7.66
C LYS A 228 -23.45 -46.60 -6.23
N ARG A 229 -23.71 -47.68 -5.51
CA ARG A 229 -23.98 -47.71 -4.07
C ARG A 229 -22.75 -47.34 -3.21
N TYR A 230 -21.54 -47.54 -3.70
CA TYR A 230 -20.31 -47.34 -2.93
C TYR A 230 -19.52 -46.10 -3.39
N LEU A 231 -18.87 -45.47 -2.42
CA LEU A 231 -17.83 -44.47 -2.64
C LEU A 231 -16.54 -44.97 -2.00
N LEU A 232 -15.45 -45.02 -2.77
CA LEU A 232 -14.15 -45.45 -2.25
C LEU A 232 -13.62 -44.41 -1.26
N LEU A 233 -13.08 -44.88 -0.13
CA LEU A 233 -12.51 -43.99 0.87
C LEU A 233 -11.06 -43.66 0.52
N PRO A 234 -10.69 -42.36 0.49
CA PRO A 234 -9.32 -41.93 0.18
C PRO A 234 -8.37 -42.32 1.30
N VAL A 235 -7.23 -42.92 0.92
CA VAL A 235 -6.20 -43.43 1.87
C VAL A 235 -5.76 -42.36 2.87
N HIS A 236 -5.45 -41.14 2.40
CA HIS A 236 -4.88 -40.08 3.23
C HIS A 236 -5.87 -39.45 4.21
N ARG A 237 -7.20 -39.60 4.01
CA ARG A 237 -8.23 -39.10 4.95
C ARG A 237 -8.96 -40.21 5.69
N MET A 238 -8.42 -41.44 5.67
CA MET A 238 -9.12 -42.60 6.24
C MET A 238 -9.37 -42.43 7.74
N GLN A 239 -8.38 -41.94 8.47
CA GLN A 239 -8.47 -41.69 9.91
C GLN A 239 -9.57 -40.66 10.21
N GLU A 240 -9.47 -39.47 9.61
CA GLU A 240 -10.42 -38.37 9.81
C GLU A 240 -11.86 -38.81 9.51
N LEU A 241 -12.06 -39.55 8.41
CA LEU A 241 -13.37 -40.03 7.99
C LEU A 241 -13.94 -41.09 8.93
N LEU A 242 -13.13 -42.03 9.41
CA LEU A 242 -13.58 -43.05 10.37
C LEU A 242 -13.94 -42.42 11.72
N GLU A 243 -13.11 -41.53 12.24
CA GLU A 243 -13.39 -40.81 13.48
C GLU A 243 -14.65 -39.94 13.36
N ALA A 244 -14.83 -39.25 12.22
CA ALA A 244 -16.02 -38.46 11.95
C ALA A 244 -17.28 -39.35 11.89
N MET A 245 -17.21 -40.49 11.19
CA MET A 245 -18.29 -41.48 11.14
C MET A 245 -18.60 -42.06 12.53
N GLU A 246 -17.58 -42.37 13.33
CA GLU A 246 -17.74 -42.86 14.70
C GLU A 246 -18.49 -41.84 15.58
N LYS A 247 -18.12 -40.55 15.48
CA LYS A 247 -18.73 -39.44 16.25
C LYS A 247 -20.21 -39.21 15.94
N THR A 248 -20.72 -39.73 14.81
CA THR A 248 -22.17 -39.74 14.50
C THR A 248 -22.96 -40.77 15.32
N GLY A 249 -22.27 -41.78 15.87
CA GLY A 249 -22.91 -42.91 16.54
C GLY A 249 -23.64 -43.90 15.61
N GLN A 250 -23.57 -43.70 14.29
CA GLN A 250 -24.26 -44.47 13.27
C GLN A 250 -23.30 -45.22 12.31
N LEU A 251 -22.07 -45.49 12.76
CA LEU A 251 -21.06 -46.25 12.02
C LEU A 251 -21.22 -47.76 12.23
N SER A 252 -21.20 -48.49 11.12
CA SER A 252 -21.03 -49.94 11.06
C SER A 252 -19.90 -50.31 10.11
N VAL A 253 -19.13 -51.33 10.46
CA VAL A 253 -18.02 -51.84 9.64
C VAL A 253 -18.27 -53.30 9.32
N LYS A 254 -18.23 -53.67 8.05
CA LYS A 254 -18.45 -55.03 7.58
C LYS A 254 -17.16 -55.58 6.98
N LEU A 255 -16.58 -56.57 7.66
CA LEU A 255 -15.35 -57.24 7.27
C LEU A 255 -15.67 -58.72 7.00
N GLY A 256 -15.68 -59.11 5.72
CA GLY A 256 -16.15 -60.43 5.30
C GLY A 256 -17.64 -60.64 5.63
N GLU A 257 -17.95 -61.73 6.34
CA GLU A 257 -19.33 -62.06 6.76
C GLU A 257 -19.73 -61.39 8.09
N LYS A 258 -18.79 -60.77 8.81
CA LYS A 258 -19.05 -60.16 10.13
C LYS A 258 -19.34 -58.66 9.99
N THR A 259 -20.36 -58.20 10.72
CA THR A 259 -20.69 -56.78 10.84
C THR A 259 -20.47 -56.33 12.28
N TYR A 260 -19.62 -55.33 12.45
CA TYR A 260 -19.29 -54.70 13.72
C TYR A 260 -20.06 -53.39 13.82
N SER A 261 -20.67 -53.15 14.98
CA SER A 261 -21.40 -51.90 15.28
C SER A 261 -20.76 -51.25 16.50
N LYS A 262 -20.82 -49.91 16.57
CA LYS A 262 -20.13 -49.12 17.62
C LYS A 262 -18.62 -49.35 17.59
N VAL A 263 -18.06 -49.23 16.40
CA VAL A 263 -16.63 -49.37 16.16
C VAL A 263 -15.90 -48.14 16.70
N HIS A 264 -14.81 -48.35 17.44
CA HIS A 264 -14.05 -47.28 18.10
C HIS A 264 -12.54 -47.46 17.98
N GLU A 265 -11.79 -46.38 18.15
CA GLU A 265 -10.32 -46.46 18.13
C GLU A 265 -9.80 -47.17 19.39
N GLY A 266 -8.87 -48.11 19.21
CA GLY A 266 -8.20 -48.78 20.31
C GLY A 266 -6.94 -48.03 20.76
N GLN A 267 -6.64 -48.07 22.07
CA GLN A 267 -5.58 -47.24 22.68
C GLN A 267 -4.16 -47.77 22.45
N GLU A 268 -3.96 -49.09 22.49
CA GLU A 268 -2.64 -49.72 22.31
C GLU A 268 -2.73 -50.82 21.25
N LEU A 269 -1.72 -50.89 20.37
CA LEU A 269 -1.67 -51.94 19.35
C LEU A 269 -1.73 -53.33 20.01
N PRO A 270 -2.57 -54.25 19.52
CA PRO A 270 -2.82 -55.55 20.13
C PRO A 270 -1.70 -56.56 19.81
N VAL A 271 -0.44 -56.14 19.96
CA VAL A 271 0.75 -56.97 19.75
C VAL A 271 1.57 -56.95 21.04
N SER A 272 2.01 -58.11 21.51
CA SER A 272 2.81 -58.25 22.73
C SER A 272 4.11 -59.01 22.47
N PHE A 273 5.16 -58.63 23.18
CA PHE A 273 6.48 -59.24 23.10
C PHE A 273 6.95 -59.58 24.51
N THR A 274 7.08 -60.85 24.86
CA THR A 274 7.50 -61.27 26.19
C THR A 274 8.89 -61.89 26.15
N LEU A 275 9.86 -61.24 26.78
CA LEU A 275 11.22 -61.77 26.95
C LEU A 275 11.36 -62.41 28.34
N ALA A 276 11.66 -63.72 28.37
CA ALA A 276 11.85 -64.48 29.59
C ALA A 276 13.13 -65.32 29.56
N LYS A 277 13.72 -65.58 30.73
CA LYS A 277 14.86 -66.48 30.88
C LYS A 277 14.40 -67.95 30.79
N ARG A 278 15.13 -68.79 30.05
CA ARG A 278 14.87 -70.24 29.91
C ARG A 278 15.99 -71.13 30.47
N GLY A 279 17.18 -70.59 30.75
CA GLY A 279 18.34 -71.29 31.32
C GLY A 279 19.38 -70.30 31.88
N GLU A 280 20.56 -70.74 32.35
CA GLU A 280 21.57 -69.83 32.94
C GLU A 280 21.95 -68.67 32.00
N ASN A 281 22.13 -68.95 30.70
CA ASN A 281 22.51 -67.99 29.66
C ASN A 281 21.54 -67.91 28.46
N ASP A 282 20.37 -68.55 28.56
CA ASP A 282 19.39 -68.68 27.46
C ASP A 282 18.11 -67.89 27.74
N PHE A 283 17.65 -67.14 26.74
CA PHE A 283 16.48 -66.25 26.80
C PHE A 283 15.56 -66.51 25.62
N ALA A 284 14.25 -66.28 25.78
CA ALA A 284 13.26 -66.46 24.72
C ALA A 284 12.30 -65.26 24.63
N LEU A 285 12.13 -64.74 23.42
CA LEU A 285 11.18 -63.70 23.05
C LEU A 285 9.94 -64.34 22.41
N THR A 286 8.82 -64.34 23.12
CA THR A 286 7.51 -64.78 22.61
C THR A 286 6.76 -63.61 21.99
N ILE A 287 6.17 -63.80 20.81
CA ILE A 287 5.42 -62.78 20.06
C ILE A 287 3.93 -63.18 20.02
N GLU A 288 3.05 -62.28 20.44
CA GLU A 288 1.59 -62.47 20.32
C GLU A 288 1.02 -61.36 19.43
N ASP A 289 0.29 -61.74 18.38
CA ASP A 289 -0.33 -60.79 17.46
C ASP A 289 -1.85 -60.99 17.45
N GLY A 290 -2.56 -59.99 17.97
CA GLY A 290 -4.01 -60.00 18.17
C GLY A 290 -4.83 -59.47 17.00
N PHE A 291 -4.22 -58.99 15.91
CA PHE A 291 -4.96 -58.45 14.77
C PHE A 291 -5.80 -59.53 14.05
N THR A 292 -7.10 -59.28 13.88
CA THR A 292 -8.01 -60.17 13.14
C THR A 292 -8.00 -59.86 11.64
N ASN A 293 -8.00 -58.57 11.29
CA ASN A 293 -7.90 -58.08 9.91
C ASN A 293 -6.89 -56.93 9.87
N TYR A 294 -6.16 -56.81 8.77
CA TYR A 294 -5.17 -55.75 8.57
C TYR A 294 -5.18 -55.32 7.10
N TYR A 295 -5.34 -54.01 6.87
CA TYR A 295 -5.43 -53.40 5.55
C TYR A 295 -4.22 -52.49 5.32
N SER A 296 -3.24 -53.02 4.59
CA SER A 296 -1.93 -52.38 4.37
C SER A 296 -2.04 -51.04 3.65
N ASN A 297 -2.94 -50.89 2.67
CA ASN A 297 -3.13 -49.63 1.95
C ASN A 297 -3.65 -48.49 2.85
N TYR A 298 -4.23 -48.81 4.01
CA TYR A 298 -4.84 -47.85 4.93
C TYR A 298 -4.12 -47.73 6.26
N PHE A 299 -3.01 -48.44 6.45
CA PHE A 299 -2.29 -48.51 7.74
C PHE A 299 -3.22 -48.90 8.91
N LEU A 300 -4.25 -49.72 8.64
CA LEU A 300 -5.39 -49.91 9.53
C LEU A 300 -5.59 -51.39 9.88
N GLY A 301 -5.68 -51.71 11.17
CA GLY A 301 -6.01 -53.05 11.66
C GLY A 301 -7.29 -53.07 12.51
N PHE A 302 -7.94 -54.23 12.59
CA PHE A 302 -9.15 -54.44 13.37
C PHE A 302 -9.03 -55.63 14.33
N VAL A 303 -9.57 -55.44 15.53
CA VAL A 303 -9.80 -56.49 16.54
C VAL A 303 -11.18 -56.30 17.15
N GLY A 304 -12.12 -57.20 16.85
CA GLY A 304 -13.50 -57.07 17.32
C GLY A 304 -14.13 -55.74 16.88
N ASN A 305 -14.63 -54.96 17.85
CA ASN A 305 -15.22 -53.63 17.60
C ASN A 305 -14.18 -52.49 17.66
N SER A 306 -12.88 -52.79 17.69
CA SER A 306 -11.83 -51.78 17.78
C SER A 306 -10.99 -51.71 16.52
N TYR A 307 -10.68 -50.51 16.05
CA TYR A 307 -9.73 -50.26 14.97
C TYR A 307 -8.46 -49.61 15.51
N TYR A 308 -7.34 -49.84 14.84
CA TYR A 308 -6.03 -49.33 15.23
C TYR A 308 -5.29 -48.79 14.00
N LEU A 309 -4.87 -47.54 14.07
CA LEU A 309 -4.09 -46.88 13.05
C LEU A 309 -2.59 -46.99 13.36
N MET A 310 -1.80 -47.22 12.32
CA MET A 310 -0.35 -47.27 12.42
C MET A 310 0.27 -46.07 11.69
N THR A 311 1.29 -45.47 12.30
CA THR A 311 2.21 -44.58 11.58
C THR A 311 2.96 -45.36 10.49
N HIS A 312 3.53 -44.64 9.53
CA HIS A 312 4.35 -45.25 8.47
C HIS A 312 5.49 -46.11 9.05
N GLU A 313 6.17 -45.63 10.08
CA GLU A 313 7.27 -46.35 10.73
C GLU A 313 6.78 -47.61 11.47
N GLN A 314 5.65 -47.52 12.17
CA GLN A 314 5.02 -48.69 12.80
C GLN A 314 4.61 -49.73 11.74
N GLN A 315 4.12 -49.27 10.59
CA GLN A 315 3.68 -50.15 9.51
C GLN A 315 4.83 -50.93 8.88
N GLU A 316 5.92 -50.26 8.53
CA GLU A 316 7.12 -50.90 8.00
C GLU A 316 7.66 -51.95 8.99
N THR A 317 7.69 -51.59 10.27
CA THR A 317 8.11 -52.49 11.35
C THR A 317 7.19 -53.71 11.45
N TYR A 318 5.87 -53.48 11.44
CA TYR A 318 4.87 -54.55 11.56
C TYR A 318 4.84 -55.47 10.33
N ILE A 319 4.95 -54.94 9.11
CA ILE A 319 5.05 -55.73 7.88
C ILE A 319 6.32 -56.58 7.91
N THR A 320 7.45 -56.00 8.32
CA THR A 320 8.73 -56.72 8.47
C THR A 320 8.59 -57.86 9.48
N LEU A 321 7.99 -57.58 10.65
CA LEU A 321 7.71 -58.60 11.66
C LEU A 321 6.82 -59.71 11.10
N LYS A 322 5.71 -59.39 10.43
CA LYS A 322 4.81 -60.36 9.78
C LYS A 322 5.54 -61.25 8.77
N GLN A 323 6.42 -60.68 7.96
CA GLN A 323 7.21 -61.44 6.99
C GLN A 323 8.19 -62.40 7.66
N LEU A 324 8.83 -61.97 8.75
CA LEU A 324 9.73 -62.82 9.54
C LEU A 324 8.96 -63.93 10.27
N MET A 325 7.80 -63.62 10.85
CA MET A 325 6.93 -64.58 11.53
C MET A 325 6.46 -65.71 10.60
N LYS A 326 6.21 -65.43 9.31
CA LYS A 326 5.87 -66.47 8.31
C LYS A 326 6.95 -67.57 8.15
N ARG A 327 8.20 -67.31 8.58
CA ARG A 327 9.32 -68.25 8.52
C ARG A 327 9.49 -69.07 9.80
N LEU A 328 8.81 -68.70 10.89
CA LEU A 328 8.90 -69.38 12.17
C LEU A 328 7.82 -70.46 12.29
N LYS A 329 8.16 -71.61 12.90
CA LYS A 329 7.19 -72.67 13.22
C LYS A 329 6.31 -72.32 14.43
N GLU A 330 6.90 -71.64 15.39
CA GLU A 330 6.28 -71.12 16.61
C GLU A 330 6.67 -69.66 16.77
N PRO A 331 5.85 -68.79 17.37
CA PRO A 331 6.13 -67.36 17.51
C PRO A 331 7.10 -67.09 18.67
N VAL A 332 8.21 -67.83 18.74
CA VAL A 332 9.23 -67.74 19.80
C VAL A 332 10.62 -67.66 19.17
N ILE A 333 11.43 -66.70 19.62
CA ILE A 333 12.82 -66.48 19.18
C ILE A 333 13.78 -66.69 20.37
N ALA A 334 14.81 -67.53 20.20
CA ALA A 334 15.83 -67.77 21.24
C ALA A 334 17.01 -66.80 21.13
N TYR A 335 17.55 -66.36 22.27
CA TYR A 335 18.69 -65.45 22.40
C TYR A 335 19.69 -65.95 23.45
N GLU A 336 20.98 -65.79 23.20
CA GLU A 336 22.05 -65.95 24.19
C GLU A 336 22.31 -64.64 24.96
N GLN A 337 22.87 -64.71 26.19
CA GLN A 337 23.14 -63.52 27.03
C GLN A 337 23.89 -62.39 26.31
N ARG A 338 24.94 -62.72 25.54
CA ARG A 338 25.73 -61.73 24.76
C ARG A 338 24.94 -61.00 23.67
N GLN A 339 23.80 -61.56 23.25
CA GLN A 339 22.93 -60.97 22.23
C GLN A 339 21.87 -60.04 22.83
N LEU A 340 21.71 -60.04 24.17
CA LEU A 340 20.73 -59.18 24.83
C LEU A 340 21.05 -57.71 24.64
N SER A 341 22.31 -57.29 24.72
CA SER A 341 22.64 -55.86 24.50
C SER A 341 22.12 -55.38 23.14
N HIS A 342 22.35 -56.13 22.06
CA HIS A 342 21.88 -55.79 20.73
C HIS A 342 20.34 -55.86 20.61
N LEU A 343 19.71 -56.87 21.22
CA LEU A 343 18.25 -56.98 21.27
C LEU A 343 17.61 -55.73 21.92
N PHE A 344 18.19 -55.26 23.03
CA PHE A 344 17.68 -54.09 23.76
C PHE A 344 17.99 -52.77 23.05
N THR A 345 19.17 -52.61 22.44
CA THR A 345 19.57 -51.34 21.81
C THR A 345 19.07 -51.19 20.37
N GLU A 346 18.96 -52.28 19.61
CA GLU A 346 18.68 -52.21 18.17
C GLU A 346 17.28 -52.74 17.79
N VAL A 347 16.72 -53.69 18.54
CA VAL A 347 15.46 -54.35 18.14
C VAL A 347 14.26 -53.87 18.99
N PHE A 348 14.41 -53.80 20.32
CA PHE A 348 13.36 -53.35 21.23
C PHE A 348 12.81 -51.94 20.95
N PRO A 349 13.60 -50.94 20.50
CA PRO A 349 13.06 -49.64 20.13
C PRO A 349 12.02 -49.72 19.02
N TYR A 350 12.14 -50.67 18.09
CA TYR A 350 11.15 -50.90 17.03
C TYR A 350 9.96 -51.73 17.54
N LEU A 351 10.19 -52.77 18.35
CA LEU A 351 9.11 -53.57 18.92
C LEU A 351 8.18 -52.76 19.84
N ARG A 352 8.75 -51.86 20.66
CA ARG A 352 7.98 -50.93 21.53
C ARG A 352 7.06 -49.99 20.74
N LYS A 353 7.38 -49.71 19.46
CA LYS A 353 6.52 -48.88 18.60
C LYS A 353 5.27 -49.62 18.17
N ILE A 354 5.36 -50.95 17.97
CA ILE A 354 4.27 -51.74 17.40
C ILE A 354 3.53 -52.60 18.44
N GLY A 355 3.97 -52.63 19.69
CA GLY A 355 3.34 -53.43 20.73
C GLY A 355 4.01 -53.32 22.09
N ARG A 356 3.42 -53.96 23.09
CA ARG A 356 3.90 -53.94 24.48
C ARG A 356 5.06 -54.92 24.67
N VAL A 357 6.20 -54.44 25.13
CA VAL A 357 7.35 -55.28 25.50
C VAL A 357 7.33 -55.56 27.00
N ILE A 358 7.24 -56.84 27.36
CA ILE A 358 7.20 -57.36 28.73
C ILE A 358 8.52 -58.08 28.98
N ILE A 359 9.24 -57.67 30.03
CA ILE A 359 10.51 -58.27 30.46
C ILE A 359 10.27 -58.84 31.85
N THR A 360 10.61 -60.10 32.07
CA THR A 360 10.47 -60.75 33.38
C THR A 360 11.51 -60.23 34.38
N GLU A 361 11.19 -60.25 35.68
CA GLU A 361 12.03 -59.65 36.75
C GLU A 361 13.47 -60.18 36.78
N ASP A 362 13.64 -61.47 36.51
CA ASP A 362 14.93 -62.17 36.41
C ASP A 362 15.83 -61.70 35.26
N VAL A 363 15.27 -61.03 34.24
CA VAL A 363 16.03 -60.38 33.16
C VAL A 363 16.32 -58.91 33.51
N ALA A 364 15.42 -58.25 34.26
CA ALA A 364 15.55 -56.84 34.62
C ALA A 364 16.68 -56.58 35.65
N GLU A 365 16.92 -57.49 36.60
CA GLU A 365 17.98 -57.34 37.62
C GLU A 365 19.40 -57.29 37.05
N ILE A 366 19.60 -57.79 35.82
CA ILE A 366 20.89 -57.85 35.14
C ILE A 366 21.19 -56.52 34.40
N MET A 367 20.20 -55.62 34.26
CA MET A 367 20.29 -54.40 33.45
C MET A 367 20.12 -53.14 34.31
N LYS A 368 21.14 -52.25 34.36
CA LYS A 368 21.03 -50.89 34.95
C LYS A 368 21.21 -49.83 33.86
N GLU A 369 20.21 -48.95 33.68
CA GLU A 369 20.27 -47.82 32.74
C GLU A 369 20.84 -46.56 33.44
N GLU A 370 21.96 -46.03 32.94
CA GLU A 370 22.54 -44.74 33.35
C GLU A 370 22.49 -43.77 32.16
N PRO A 371 22.00 -42.51 32.31
CA PRO A 371 21.85 -41.58 31.19
C PRO A 371 23.20 -41.05 30.69
N LEU A 372 23.36 -40.96 29.36
CA LEU A 372 24.54 -40.37 28.71
C LEU A 372 24.60 -38.85 28.94
N ARG A 373 25.72 -38.36 29.48
CA ARG A 373 26.12 -36.96 29.43
C ARG A 373 27.35 -36.80 28.53
N ALA A 374 27.20 -36.12 27.40
CA ALA A 374 28.30 -35.88 26.47
C ALA A 374 28.92 -34.47 26.63
N VAL A 375 30.24 -34.37 26.54
CA VAL A 375 31.00 -33.10 26.57
C VAL A 375 31.94 -33.04 25.37
N VAL A 376 31.92 -31.93 24.63
CA VAL A 376 32.84 -31.68 23.51
C VAL A 376 33.73 -30.47 23.80
N ILE A 377 35.05 -30.62 23.66
CA ILE A 377 36.02 -29.60 24.04
C ILE A 377 36.81 -29.12 22.83
N PHE A 378 36.68 -27.85 22.44
CA PHE A 378 37.44 -27.22 21.35
C PHE A 378 38.61 -26.36 21.85
N ARG A 379 39.82 -26.57 21.31
CA ARG A 379 41.04 -25.83 21.66
C ARG A 379 41.82 -25.40 20.41
N LYS A 380 42.39 -24.19 20.43
CA LYS A 380 43.32 -23.69 19.40
C LYS A 380 44.76 -24.12 19.72
N ILE A 381 45.36 -24.97 18.88
CA ILE A 381 46.76 -25.44 19.04
C ILE A 381 47.46 -25.40 17.67
N LYS A 382 48.58 -24.67 17.55
CA LYS A 382 49.42 -24.59 16.34
C LYS A 382 48.65 -24.34 15.02
N GLY A 383 47.63 -23.47 15.05
CA GLY A 383 46.81 -23.15 13.87
C GLY A 383 45.70 -24.16 13.55
N MET A 384 45.50 -25.17 14.40
CA MET A 384 44.44 -26.17 14.30
C MET A 384 43.41 -25.99 15.43
N ILE A 385 42.17 -26.35 15.14
CA ILE A 385 41.13 -26.62 16.13
C ILE A 385 41.26 -28.09 16.50
N LYS A 386 41.70 -28.37 17.74
CA LYS A 386 41.63 -29.71 18.32
C LYS A 386 40.31 -29.87 19.06
N ALA A 387 39.65 -30.98 18.84
CA ALA A 387 38.39 -31.34 19.48
C ALA A 387 38.48 -32.72 20.15
N GLU A 388 37.91 -32.82 21.35
CA GLU A 388 37.80 -34.05 22.14
C GLU A 388 36.34 -34.25 22.54
N ALA A 389 35.86 -35.50 22.55
CA ALA A 389 34.52 -35.84 23.00
C ALA A 389 34.59 -36.85 24.16
N GLU A 390 33.89 -36.54 25.24
CA GLU A 390 33.78 -37.37 26.43
C GLU A 390 32.33 -37.83 26.62
N PHE A 391 32.12 -39.14 26.79
CA PHE A 391 30.80 -39.77 26.98
C PHE A 391 30.69 -40.33 28.40
N HIS A 392 29.95 -39.66 29.27
CA HIS A 392 29.81 -39.99 30.69
C HIS A 392 28.53 -40.81 30.95
N TYR A 393 28.66 -41.94 31.64
CA TYR A 393 27.59 -42.85 32.08
C TYR A 393 27.78 -43.13 33.59
N GLY A 394 27.11 -42.35 34.45
CA GLY A 394 27.31 -42.41 35.89
C GLY A 394 28.77 -42.12 36.29
N ASN A 395 29.43 -43.08 36.93
CA ASN A 395 30.85 -42.97 37.35
C ASN A 395 31.86 -43.41 36.26
N ALA A 396 31.38 -43.93 35.13
CA ALA A 396 32.21 -44.32 34.00
C ALA A 396 32.17 -43.25 32.92
N TYR A 397 33.29 -43.00 32.24
CA TYR A 397 33.30 -42.16 31.04
C TYR A 397 34.21 -42.73 29.96
N PHE A 398 33.92 -42.41 28.71
CA PHE A 398 34.69 -42.84 27.56
C PHE A 398 35.13 -41.60 26.78
N SER A 399 36.45 -41.34 26.71
CA SER A 399 37.00 -40.27 25.87
C SER A 399 37.42 -40.81 24.50
N THR A 400 37.36 -39.94 23.50
CA THR A 400 37.97 -40.17 22.19
C THR A 400 39.49 -40.03 22.20
N ASP A 401 40.07 -39.53 23.29
CA ASP A 401 41.49 -39.63 23.62
C ASP A 401 41.73 -40.88 24.47
N GLU A 402 42.37 -41.90 23.88
CA GLU A 402 42.62 -43.20 24.54
C GLU A 402 43.51 -43.06 25.80
N SER A 403 44.29 -41.98 25.92
CA SER A 403 45.11 -41.71 27.11
C SER A 403 44.29 -41.28 28.34
N HIS A 404 43.02 -40.91 28.14
CA HIS A 404 42.07 -40.49 29.18
C HIS A 404 40.96 -41.53 29.46
N GLN A 405 41.07 -42.77 29.00
CA GLN A 405 40.09 -43.82 29.34
C GLN A 405 40.26 -44.37 30.77
N PRO A 406 39.18 -44.47 31.58
CA PRO A 406 39.24 -45.10 32.90
C PRO A 406 39.33 -46.62 32.82
N LYS A 407 40.07 -47.26 33.73
CA LYS A 407 40.08 -48.72 33.92
C LYS A 407 38.83 -49.14 34.72
N LEU A 408 37.85 -49.76 34.06
CA LEU A 408 36.65 -50.29 34.71
C LEU A 408 36.93 -51.62 35.46
N PRO A 409 36.24 -51.93 36.58
CA PRO A 409 36.33 -53.24 37.25
C PRO A 409 35.76 -54.39 36.41
N ASN A 410 36.30 -55.61 36.55
CA ASN A 410 35.81 -56.82 35.86
C ASN A 410 34.34 -57.12 36.23
N ASN A 411 33.54 -57.52 35.23
CA ASN A 411 32.11 -57.92 35.29
C ASN A 411 31.04 -56.83 35.31
N VAL A 412 31.30 -55.62 34.81
CA VAL A 412 30.22 -54.63 34.55
C VAL A 412 30.16 -54.29 33.06
N GLU A 413 29.16 -54.83 32.36
CA GLU A 413 28.77 -54.35 31.03
C GLU A 413 27.83 -53.14 31.19
N ILE A 414 28.29 -51.97 30.75
CA ILE A 414 27.49 -50.74 30.75
C ILE A 414 26.73 -50.66 29.42
N LEU A 415 25.41 -50.48 29.48
CA LEU A 415 24.58 -50.27 28.30
C LEU A 415 24.86 -48.88 27.71
N ARG A 416 25.76 -48.81 26.72
CA ARG A 416 26.12 -47.57 26.05
C ARG A 416 25.04 -47.17 25.04
N ASP A 417 24.65 -45.91 25.07
CA ASP A 417 23.82 -45.28 24.03
C ASP A 417 24.68 -45.03 22.77
N ARG A 418 25.02 -46.11 22.07
CA ARG A 418 25.87 -46.12 20.88
C ARG A 418 25.33 -45.24 19.76
N LYS A 419 24.00 -45.05 19.71
CA LYS A 419 23.36 -44.19 18.73
C LYS A 419 23.73 -42.73 18.99
N LYS A 420 23.50 -42.21 20.20
CA LYS A 420 23.87 -40.81 20.53
C LYS A 420 25.37 -40.56 20.49
N GLU A 421 26.17 -41.53 20.93
CA GLU A 421 27.63 -41.44 20.78
C GLU A 421 28.00 -41.29 19.30
N LYS A 422 27.43 -42.14 18.43
CA LYS A 422 27.67 -42.10 16.99
C LYS A 422 27.18 -40.80 16.36
N ASP A 423 26.01 -40.29 16.74
CA ASP A 423 25.47 -39.03 16.22
C ASP A 423 26.46 -37.88 16.47
N ILE A 424 27.06 -37.80 17.68
CA ILE A 424 28.08 -36.81 18.02
C ILE A 424 29.38 -37.02 17.24
N LEU A 425 29.79 -38.28 17.03
CA LEU A 425 30.99 -38.61 16.25
C LEU A 425 30.81 -38.29 14.76
N ASP A 426 29.62 -38.50 14.22
CA ASP A 426 29.26 -38.22 12.83
C ASP A 426 29.23 -36.70 12.56
N LEU A 427 28.98 -35.86 13.58
CA LEU A 427 29.16 -34.40 13.46
C LEU A 427 30.61 -34.01 13.15
N PHE A 428 31.61 -34.67 13.77
CA PHE A 428 33.01 -34.40 13.44
C PHE A 428 33.31 -34.73 11.97
N ALA A 429 32.76 -35.82 11.43
CA ALA A 429 32.89 -36.17 10.02
C ALA A 429 32.19 -35.14 9.11
N THR A 430 30.96 -34.77 9.45
CA THR A 430 30.15 -33.76 8.73
C THR A 430 30.91 -32.44 8.58
N TYR A 431 31.53 -31.98 9.67
CA TYR A 431 32.30 -30.73 9.69
C TYR A 431 33.79 -30.92 9.32
N ARG A 432 34.16 -32.06 8.73
CA ARG A 432 35.47 -32.36 8.14
C ARG A 432 36.64 -32.33 9.13
N TYR A 433 36.44 -32.78 10.36
CA TYR A 433 37.53 -33.08 11.28
C TYR A 433 38.22 -34.38 10.88
N GLN A 434 39.54 -34.41 11.02
CA GLN A 434 40.36 -35.60 10.86
C GLN A 434 40.57 -36.25 12.22
N LYS A 435 40.37 -37.57 12.30
CA LYS A 435 40.65 -38.34 13.52
C LYS A 435 42.17 -38.42 13.73
N ILE A 436 42.60 -38.18 14.95
CA ILE A 436 43.99 -38.29 15.43
C ILE A 436 44.03 -39.15 16.71
N ASP A 437 45.23 -39.51 17.17
CA ASP A 437 45.41 -40.33 18.38
C ASP A 437 44.77 -39.71 19.64
N THR A 438 44.71 -38.37 19.70
CA THR A 438 44.16 -37.61 20.84
C THR A 438 42.80 -36.97 20.51
N GLY A 439 41.95 -37.63 19.71
CA GLY A 439 40.61 -37.14 19.33
C GLY A 439 40.52 -36.68 17.87
N PHE A 440 40.19 -35.40 17.64
CA PHE A 440 39.90 -34.85 16.31
C PHE A 440 40.63 -33.52 16.07
N GLU A 441 40.99 -33.23 14.82
CA GLU A 441 41.53 -31.92 14.45
C GLU A 441 41.07 -31.42 13.09
N LYS A 442 41.01 -30.09 12.96
CA LYS A 442 40.65 -29.38 11.73
C LYS A 442 41.47 -28.10 11.64
N LYS A 443 41.84 -27.68 10.42
CA LYS A 443 42.47 -26.36 10.22
C LYS A 443 41.50 -25.26 10.66
N ILE A 444 41.99 -24.25 11.37
CA ILE A 444 41.16 -23.09 11.74
C ILE A 444 40.63 -22.46 10.45
N PRO A 445 39.31 -22.35 10.28
CA PRO A 445 38.73 -21.68 9.14
C PRO A 445 39.12 -20.20 9.11
N VAL A 446 39.12 -19.59 7.93
CA VAL A 446 39.42 -18.16 7.75
C VAL A 446 38.21 -17.43 7.18
N LYS A 447 38.12 -16.12 7.45
CA LYS A 447 37.07 -15.22 6.96
C LYS A 447 35.67 -15.75 7.27
N ASP A 448 34.81 -15.81 6.26
CA ASP A 448 33.42 -16.26 6.33
C ASP A 448 33.26 -17.62 7.01
N ASN A 449 34.16 -18.55 6.73
CA ASN A 449 34.09 -19.89 7.32
C ASN A 449 34.38 -19.88 8.83
N LEU A 450 35.09 -18.88 9.34
CA LEU A 450 35.32 -18.71 10.77
C LEU A 450 34.04 -18.24 11.47
N TYR A 451 33.29 -17.31 10.86
CA TYR A 451 31.95 -16.94 11.32
C TYR A 451 31.01 -18.17 11.38
N TYR A 452 30.97 -18.97 10.31
CA TYR A 452 30.16 -20.19 10.25
C TYR A 452 30.57 -21.23 11.31
N PHE A 453 31.87 -21.31 11.64
CA PHE A 453 32.32 -22.18 12.73
C PHE A 453 31.64 -21.82 14.07
N PHE A 454 31.60 -20.53 14.43
CA PHE A 454 31.00 -20.11 15.70
C PHE A 454 29.47 -20.17 15.69
N LYS A 455 28.81 -19.67 14.63
CA LYS A 455 27.34 -19.51 14.62
C LYS A 455 26.57 -20.73 14.10
N VAL A 456 27.22 -21.66 13.41
CA VAL A 456 26.57 -22.86 12.86
C VAL A 456 27.18 -24.12 13.45
N GLU A 457 28.48 -24.33 13.26
CA GLU A 457 29.14 -25.60 13.65
C GLU A 457 29.11 -25.80 15.17
N VAL A 458 29.54 -24.82 15.96
CA VAL A 458 29.55 -24.92 17.43
C VAL A 458 28.14 -25.03 18.01
N GLU A 459 27.16 -24.30 17.47
CA GLU A 459 25.75 -24.41 17.88
C GLU A 459 25.16 -25.79 17.57
N GLU A 460 25.56 -26.42 16.47
CA GLU A 460 25.12 -27.78 16.15
C GLU A 460 25.64 -28.79 17.18
N PHE A 461 26.90 -28.69 17.59
CA PHE A 461 27.44 -29.53 18.67
C PHE A 461 26.72 -29.30 20.01
N ARG A 462 26.32 -28.06 20.33
CA ARG A 462 25.60 -27.73 21.57
C ARG A 462 24.23 -28.41 21.69
N LYS A 463 23.61 -28.80 20.57
CA LYS A 463 22.34 -29.55 20.57
C LYS A 463 22.49 -30.97 21.14
N TYR A 464 23.69 -31.56 21.02
CA TYR A 464 23.93 -32.97 21.38
C TYR A 464 24.90 -33.13 22.56
N ALA A 465 25.72 -32.13 22.87
CA ALA A 465 26.72 -32.19 23.93
C ALA A 465 26.97 -30.82 24.60
N GLU A 466 27.46 -30.84 25.83
CA GLU A 466 28.00 -29.64 26.48
C GLU A 466 29.28 -29.21 25.77
N VAL A 467 29.30 -28.03 25.15
CA VAL A 467 30.48 -27.53 24.43
C VAL A 467 31.35 -26.63 25.30
N ARG A 468 32.62 -26.99 25.47
CA ARG A 468 33.64 -26.19 26.16
C ARG A 468 34.65 -25.65 25.16
N MET A 469 34.98 -24.37 25.27
CA MET A 469 35.92 -23.72 24.35
C MET A 469 37.07 -23.03 25.07
N GLY A 470 38.30 -23.31 24.62
CA GLY A 470 39.51 -22.69 25.14
C GLY A 470 39.63 -21.19 24.80
N LYS A 471 40.24 -20.42 25.72
CA LYS A 471 40.35 -18.95 25.64
C LYS A 471 40.90 -18.42 24.31
N LYS A 472 41.99 -19.02 23.79
CA LYS A 472 42.64 -18.59 22.53
C LYS A 472 41.76 -18.80 21.29
N LEU A 473 40.80 -19.73 21.33
CA LEU A 473 39.87 -19.94 20.23
C LEU A 473 38.72 -18.95 20.34
N ARG A 474 38.18 -18.75 21.55
CA ARG A 474 37.09 -17.80 21.83
C ARG A 474 37.42 -16.37 21.39
N GLN A 475 38.65 -15.91 21.59
CA GLN A 475 39.10 -14.57 21.20
C GLN A 475 39.06 -14.29 19.69
N LEU A 476 38.92 -15.31 18.83
CA LEU A 476 38.80 -15.10 17.38
C LEU A 476 37.41 -14.61 16.94
N PHE A 477 36.43 -14.58 17.85
CA PHE A 477 35.07 -14.15 17.58
C PHE A 477 34.69 -13.02 18.54
N LEU A 478 34.44 -11.84 17.97
CA LEU A 478 33.98 -10.66 18.69
C LEU A 478 32.45 -10.63 18.57
N ASP A 479 31.78 -10.86 19.71
CA ASP A 479 30.32 -10.88 19.75
C ASP A 479 29.76 -9.46 19.65
N GLY A 480 28.77 -9.24 18.78
CA GLY A 480 28.19 -7.92 18.57
C GLY A 480 27.53 -7.35 19.83
N ASP A 481 27.09 -8.21 20.74
CA ASP A 481 26.50 -7.79 22.02
C ASP A 481 27.55 -7.21 22.99
N GLU A 482 28.81 -7.65 22.90
CA GLU A 482 29.93 -7.13 23.69
C GLU A 482 30.61 -5.93 23.03
N PHE A 483 30.62 -5.89 21.68
CA PHE A 483 31.33 -4.90 20.87
C PHE A 483 30.36 -3.98 20.11
N GLN A 484 29.50 -3.28 20.85
CA GLN A 484 28.44 -2.44 20.28
C GLN A 484 28.99 -1.16 19.61
N PRO A 485 28.37 -0.70 18.50
CA PRO A 485 28.73 0.55 17.86
C PRO A 485 28.23 1.75 18.67
N MET A 486 29.09 2.74 18.92
CA MET A 486 28.74 4.05 19.46
C MET A 486 28.54 5.05 18.32
N ILE A 487 27.53 5.91 18.45
CA ILE A 487 27.18 6.94 17.47
C ILE A 487 27.26 8.29 18.16
N GLU A 488 28.20 9.13 17.74
CA GLU A 488 28.31 10.51 18.22
C GLU A 488 27.83 11.46 17.12
N VAL A 489 26.91 12.36 17.44
CA VAL A 489 26.40 13.39 16.52
C VAL A 489 26.84 14.77 16.99
N ASP A 490 27.68 15.40 16.18
CA ASP A 490 28.16 16.76 16.39
C ASP A 490 27.75 17.69 15.25
N GLN A 491 27.74 18.99 15.54
CA GLN A 491 27.41 20.06 14.62
C GLN A 491 28.67 20.85 14.25
N GLU A 492 29.23 20.62 13.06
CA GLU A 492 30.40 21.35 12.56
C GLU A 492 30.07 22.17 11.30
N GLY A 493 30.27 23.49 11.35
CA GLY A 493 30.12 24.37 10.18
C GLY A 493 28.69 24.38 9.61
N SER A 494 28.48 23.80 8.42
CA SER A 494 27.16 23.64 7.76
C SER A 494 26.67 22.19 7.72
N TRP A 495 27.39 21.28 8.38
CA TRP A 495 27.15 19.84 8.36
C TRP A 495 26.88 19.30 9.77
N LEU A 496 26.30 18.11 9.82
CA LEU A 496 26.25 17.24 10.98
C LEU A 496 27.27 16.15 10.74
N ASP A 497 28.17 16.02 11.69
CA ASP A 497 29.24 15.02 11.68
C ASP A 497 28.77 13.88 12.57
N ILE A 498 28.48 12.73 11.96
CA ILE A 498 28.09 11.51 12.63
C ILE A 498 29.31 10.60 12.67
N LYS A 499 29.91 10.47 13.84
CA LYS A 499 31.05 9.60 14.06
C LYS A 499 30.58 8.24 14.56
N PHE A 500 31.05 7.19 13.91
CA PHE A 500 30.83 5.82 14.32
C PHE A 500 32.12 5.26 14.90
N ASP A 501 32.02 4.71 16.10
CA ASP A 501 33.13 4.03 16.76
C ASP A 501 32.67 2.65 17.24
N VAL A 502 33.57 1.67 17.20
CA VAL A 502 33.35 0.34 17.73
C VAL A 502 34.50 0.00 18.65
N THR A 503 34.20 -0.09 19.95
CA THR A 503 35.21 -0.30 21.00
C THR A 503 36.14 -1.46 20.64
N GLY A 504 37.45 -1.23 20.60
CA GLY A 504 38.44 -2.30 20.34
C GLY A 504 38.75 -2.57 18.87
N ILE A 505 38.17 -1.82 17.94
CA ILE A 505 38.52 -1.84 16.51
C ILE A 505 39.40 -0.62 16.20
N ASN A 506 40.37 -0.80 15.29
CA ASN A 506 41.28 0.28 14.90
C ASN A 506 40.59 1.23 13.91
N ASP A 507 40.85 2.54 14.06
CA ASP A 507 40.24 3.62 13.26
C ASP A 507 40.37 3.40 11.74
N ASN A 508 41.48 2.80 11.31
CA ASN A 508 41.76 2.50 9.90
C ASN A 508 40.89 1.38 9.29
N GLU A 509 40.23 0.57 10.13
CA GLU A 509 39.34 -0.52 9.72
C GLU A 509 37.85 -0.17 9.87
N ILE A 510 37.52 0.89 10.64
CA ILE A 510 36.13 1.32 10.90
C ILE A 510 35.37 1.60 9.59
N ASP A 511 36.00 2.26 8.62
CA ASP A 511 35.38 2.53 7.32
C ASP A 511 34.98 1.23 6.59
N GLN A 512 35.77 0.18 6.73
CA GLN A 512 35.49 -1.12 6.09
C GLN A 512 34.36 -1.84 6.82
N VAL A 513 34.32 -1.77 8.15
CA VAL A 513 33.21 -2.25 8.99
C VAL A 513 31.90 -1.56 8.59
N LEU A 514 31.91 -0.22 8.49
CA LEU A 514 30.75 0.58 8.05
C LEU A 514 30.30 0.21 6.63
N ASN A 515 31.25 0.02 5.71
CA ASN A 515 30.94 -0.42 4.34
C ASN A 515 30.31 -1.82 4.30
N SER A 516 30.74 -2.74 5.16
CA SER A 516 30.10 -4.05 5.29
C SER A 516 28.72 -3.99 5.91
N LEU A 517 28.51 -3.14 6.93
CA LEU A 517 27.18 -2.85 7.48
C LEU A 517 26.23 -2.24 6.44
N LEU A 518 26.74 -1.34 5.59
CA LEU A 518 26.01 -0.72 4.46
C LEU A 518 25.57 -1.72 3.37
N ARG A 519 26.34 -2.79 3.21
CA ARG A 519 26.00 -3.93 2.34
C ARG A 519 25.06 -4.94 3.00
N LYS A 520 24.76 -4.75 4.30
CA LYS A 520 24.02 -5.70 5.13
C LYS A 520 24.71 -7.07 5.23
N ASP A 521 26.04 -7.06 5.28
CA ASP A 521 26.82 -8.25 5.60
C ASP A 521 26.51 -8.70 7.04
N ARG A 522 26.71 -9.97 7.37
CA ARG A 522 26.45 -10.50 8.74
C ARG A 522 27.64 -10.40 9.69
N PHE A 523 28.83 -10.12 9.16
CA PHE A 523 30.07 -10.00 9.92
C PHE A 523 31.11 -9.25 9.09
N TYR A 524 32.20 -8.86 9.75
CA TYR A 524 33.42 -8.36 9.12
C TYR A 524 34.63 -9.07 9.72
N THR A 525 35.67 -9.34 8.91
CA THR A 525 36.92 -9.96 9.37
C THR A 525 38.01 -8.89 9.45
N LEU A 526 38.53 -8.66 10.65
CA LEU A 526 39.60 -7.70 10.93
C LEU A 526 40.94 -8.16 10.35
N GLU A 527 41.89 -7.24 10.17
CA GLU A 527 43.24 -7.50 9.67
C GLU A 527 44.01 -8.49 10.56
N ASN A 528 43.73 -8.49 11.86
CA ASN A 528 44.30 -9.43 12.83
C ASN A 528 43.72 -10.86 12.73
N GLY A 529 42.68 -11.07 11.90
CA GLY A 529 42.00 -12.35 11.65
C GLY A 529 40.84 -12.66 12.59
N GLU A 530 40.45 -11.76 13.48
CA GLU A 530 39.25 -11.85 14.31
C GLU A 530 38.00 -11.53 13.50
N VAL A 531 36.85 -12.10 13.87
CA VAL A 531 35.57 -11.90 13.19
C VAL A 531 34.62 -11.15 14.11
N LEU A 532 34.18 -9.97 13.68
CA LEU A 532 33.14 -9.19 14.32
C LEU A 532 31.77 -9.58 13.78
N SER A 533 30.88 -10.02 14.66
CA SER A 533 29.49 -10.32 14.30
C SER A 533 28.60 -9.07 14.32
N PHE A 534 27.73 -8.96 13.32
CA PHE A 534 26.70 -7.92 13.24
C PHE A 534 25.31 -8.42 13.64
N ASP A 535 25.21 -9.59 14.29
CA ASP A 535 23.93 -10.19 14.65
C ASP A 535 23.20 -9.43 15.76
N SER A 536 23.92 -8.64 16.58
CA SER A 536 23.32 -7.88 17.69
C SER A 536 22.31 -6.84 17.19
N GLU A 537 21.32 -6.54 18.03
CA GLU A 537 20.31 -5.52 17.74
C GLU A 537 20.94 -4.14 17.44
N ALA A 538 21.99 -3.75 18.16
CA ALA A 538 22.66 -2.46 17.98
C ALA A 538 23.26 -2.29 16.56
N PHE A 539 23.94 -3.32 16.02
CA PHE A 539 24.45 -3.30 14.65
C PHE A 539 23.34 -3.29 13.60
N GLN A 540 22.21 -3.99 13.85
CA GLN A 540 21.07 -3.98 12.93
C GLN A 540 20.41 -2.61 12.87
N GLN A 541 20.13 -1.99 14.02
CA GLN A 541 19.60 -0.62 14.10
C GLN A 541 20.52 0.39 13.41
N THR A 542 21.83 0.25 13.61
CA THR A 542 22.85 1.07 12.94
C THR A 542 22.84 0.87 11.42
N SER A 543 22.77 -0.38 10.94
CA SER A 543 22.71 -0.69 9.51
C SER A 543 21.45 -0.11 8.85
N GLU A 544 20.30 -0.18 9.51
CA GLU A 544 19.05 0.41 9.02
C GLU A 544 19.13 1.93 8.94
N MET A 545 19.63 2.58 9.99
CA MET A 545 19.85 4.03 10.03
C MET A 545 20.75 4.48 8.87
N ILE A 546 21.95 3.90 8.72
CA ILE A 546 22.89 4.28 7.65
C ILE A 546 22.27 3.95 6.27
N GLY A 547 21.54 2.84 6.16
CA GLY A 547 20.81 2.45 4.95
C GLY A 547 19.77 3.48 4.49
N GLN A 548 19.18 4.24 5.40
CA GLN A 548 18.24 5.32 5.08
C GLN A 548 18.94 6.62 4.63
N LEU A 549 20.19 6.82 5.03
CA LEU A 549 21.00 8.01 4.69
C LEU A 549 21.74 7.88 3.33
N ARG A 550 21.54 6.77 2.62
CA ARG A 550 22.33 6.20 1.52
C ARG A 550 22.72 7.07 0.33
N GLU A 551 22.10 8.22 0.06
CA GLU A 551 22.19 8.78 -1.29
C GLU A 551 23.55 9.38 -1.65
N LYS A 552 24.39 9.83 -0.70
CA LYS A 552 25.77 10.31 -0.96
C LYS A 552 26.69 10.26 0.27
N ILE A 553 26.79 9.10 0.93
CA ILE A 553 27.75 8.96 2.04
C ILE A 553 29.03 8.34 1.51
N SER A 554 30.10 9.14 1.48
CA SER A 554 31.46 8.64 1.54
C SER A 554 31.85 8.68 3.01
N ALA A 555 31.79 7.54 3.71
CA ALA A 555 32.41 7.44 5.01
C ALA A 555 33.92 7.61 4.83
N LYS A 556 34.54 8.41 5.69
CA LYS A 556 35.99 8.53 5.76
C LYS A 556 36.36 8.66 7.23
N ASP A 557 37.24 7.79 7.71
CA ASP A 557 37.69 7.72 9.09
C ASP A 557 36.51 7.60 10.09
N GLY A 558 35.48 6.80 9.76
CA GLY A 558 34.29 6.60 10.60
C GLY A 558 33.29 7.76 10.60
N LEU A 559 33.54 8.81 9.81
CA LEU A 559 32.74 10.04 9.79
C LEU A 559 31.75 10.05 8.62
N ILE A 560 30.48 10.31 8.93
CA ILE A 560 29.40 10.53 7.96
C ILE A 560 28.89 11.96 8.08
N ARG A 561 28.94 12.71 6.98
CA ARG A 561 28.44 14.10 6.93
C ARG A 561 27.03 14.19 6.37
N LEU A 562 26.11 14.80 7.12
CA LEU A 562 24.76 15.10 6.68
C LEU A 562 24.47 16.61 6.70
N PRO A 563 23.57 17.13 5.86
CA PRO A 563 23.10 18.50 5.99
C PRO A 563 22.41 18.73 7.34
N LYS A 564 22.69 19.87 8.00
CA LYS A 564 22.05 20.25 9.28
C LYS A 564 20.54 20.21 9.28
N SER A 565 19.92 20.42 8.13
CA SER A 565 18.47 20.44 7.98
C SER A 565 17.82 19.08 8.24
N GLN A 566 18.59 17.99 8.27
CA GLN A 566 18.12 16.65 8.65
C GLN A 566 18.24 16.39 10.16
N GLY A 567 18.69 17.35 10.96
CA GLY A 567 18.96 17.17 12.39
C GLY A 567 17.76 16.67 13.19
N ILE A 568 16.57 17.25 13.00
CA ILE A 568 15.35 16.80 13.72
C ILE A 568 14.99 15.35 13.35
N ALA A 569 15.07 15.00 12.05
CA ALA A 569 14.78 13.64 11.60
C ALA A 569 15.81 12.63 12.13
N LEU A 570 17.07 13.05 12.24
CA LEU A 570 18.14 12.25 12.81
C LEU A 570 17.95 12.05 14.32
N GLU A 571 17.65 13.11 15.07
CA GLU A 571 17.38 13.03 16.51
C GLU A 571 16.19 12.10 16.79
N GLN A 572 15.06 12.27 16.10
CA GLN A 572 13.88 11.40 16.28
C GLN A 572 14.17 9.91 16.06
N ARG A 573 15.09 9.58 15.15
CA ARG A 573 15.49 8.19 14.87
C ARG A 573 16.49 7.64 15.87
N LEU A 574 17.37 8.48 16.39
CA LEU A 574 18.45 8.07 17.29
C LEU A 574 18.12 8.24 18.78
N LYS A 575 17.06 8.97 19.12
CA LYS A 575 16.69 9.27 20.51
C LYS A 575 16.41 8.02 21.36
N GLU A 576 15.91 6.96 20.74
CA GLU A 576 15.63 5.68 21.41
C GLU A 576 16.84 4.74 21.41
N ASN A 577 17.91 5.07 20.69
CA ASN A 577 19.12 4.26 20.64
C ASN A 577 20.03 4.57 21.84
N PRO A 578 20.24 3.63 22.77
CA PRO A 578 21.07 3.85 23.95
C PRO A 578 22.54 4.11 23.64
N GLN A 579 23.00 3.78 22.43
CA GLN A 579 24.37 3.99 21.96
C GLN A 579 24.56 5.32 21.20
N ALA A 580 23.50 6.13 21.05
CA ALA A 580 23.59 7.44 20.43
C ALA A 580 23.85 8.53 21.47
N GLN A 581 24.88 9.34 21.22
CA GLN A 581 25.23 10.52 22.01
C GLN A 581 25.13 11.77 21.14
N PHE A 582 24.49 12.80 21.68
CA PHE A 582 24.31 14.08 21.01
C PHE A 582 25.12 15.15 21.73
N SER A 583 25.86 15.96 20.97
CA SER A 583 26.52 17.16 21.49
C SER A 583 25.50 18.18 22.03
N GLU A 584 25.91 18.99 23.02
CA GLU A 584 25.06 20.06 23.56
C GLU A 584 24.63 21.07 22.50
N SER A 585 25.52 21.38 21.54
CA SER A 585 25.27 22.26 20.40
C SER A 585 24.16 21.71 19.48
N PHE A 586 24.19 20.41 19.18
CA PHE A 586 23.15 19.75 18.39
C PHE A 586 21.81 19.74 19.12
N THR A 587 21.79 19.38 20.41
CA THR A 587 20.57 19.36 21.21
C THR A 587 19.94 20.75 21.31
N ALA A 588 20.74 21.80 21.52
CA ALA A 588 20.27 23.19 21.53
C ALA A 588 19.66 23.60 20.17
N MET A 589 20.32 23.27 19.07
CA MET A 589 19.79 23.53 17.72
C MET A 589 18.43 22.85 17.49
N VAL A 590 18.29 21.57 17.86
CA VAL A 590 17.04 20.85 17.68
C VAL A 590 15.94 21.44 18.56
N GLN A 591 16.24 21.77 19.82
CA GLN A 591 15.30 22.43 20.72
C GLN A 591 14.81 23.76 20.14
N ASP A 592 15.71 24.64 19.69
CA ASP A 592 15.37 25.94 19.10
C ASP A 592 14.52 25.82 17.83
N LEU A 593 14.81 24.82 16.98
CA LEU A 593 14.02 24.56 15.78
C LEU A 593 12.60 24.02 16.10
N THR A 594 12.46 23.27 17.20
CA THR A 594 11.16 22.77 17.67
C THR A 594 10.35 23.81 18.44
N HIS A 595 11.03 24.73 19.14
CA HIS A 595 10.45 25.77 20.00
C HIS A 595 10.97 27.17 19.64
N PRO A 596 10.72 27.65 18.41
CA PRO A 596 11.26 28.90 17.90
C PRO A 596 10.83 30.15 18.70
N GLU A 597 9.71 30.07 19.42
CA GLU A 597 9.17 31.11 20.29
C GLU A 597 10.06 31.41 21.52
N GLU A 598 10.82 30.41 21.97
CA GLU A 598 11.69 30.47 23.15
C GLU A 598 13.08 31.05 22.83
N TYR A 599 13.43 31.14 21.53
CA TYR A 599 14.73 31.61 21.09
C TYR A 599 15.01 33.05 21.56
N GLN A 600 16.11 33.23 22.30
CA GLN A 600 16.42 34.49 22.96
C GLN A 600 17.15 35.46 22.03
N VAL A 601 16.42 36.48 21.54
CA VAL A 601 16.99 37.57 20.74
C VAL A 601 16.44 38.91 21.21
N THR A 602 17.34 39.88 21.38
CA THR A 602 16.99 41.28 21.66
C THR A 602 16.57 42.01 20.39
N LEU A 603 15.51 42.82 20.49
CA LEU A 603 15.10 43.69 19.39
C LEU A 603 16.18 44.77 19.14
N PRO A 604 16.44 45.17 17.88
CA PRO A 604 17.44 46.17 17.57
C PRO A 604 16.99 47.58 17.96
N ASP A 605 17.87 48.34 18.62
CA ASP A 605 17.57 49.67 19.19
C ASP A 605 17.15 50.73 18.15
N ASN A 606 17.60 50.59 16.89
CA ASN A 606 17.38 51.58 15.83
C ASN A 606 16.08 51.38 15.03
N LEU A 607 15.19 50.47 15.48
CA LEU A 607 13.90 50.25 14.84
C LEU A 607 12.93 51.39 15.18
N GLN A 608 12.48 52.14 14.18
CA GLN A 608 11.50 53.24 14.30
C GLN A 608 10.05 52.70 14.27
N ALA A 609 9.78 51.65 15.04
CA ALA A 609 8.47 51.01 15.14
C ALA A 609 8.34 50.14 16.39
N THR A 610 7.10 49.97 16.87
CA THR A 610 6.78 49.00 17.92
C THR A 610 6.18 47.75 17.29
N LEU A 611 6.84 46.61 17.44
CA LEU A 611 6.35 45.33 16.93
C LEU A 611 5.24 44.78 17.82
N ARG A 612 4.22 44.16 17.19
CA ARG A 612 3.24 43.33 17.90
C ARG A 612 3.89 42.00 18.36
N PRO A 613 3.35 41.31 19.38
CA PRO A 613 3.94 40.07 19.89
C PRO A 613 4.21 39.01 18.83
N TYR A 614 3.27 38.78 17.90
CA TYR A 614 3.47 37.85 16.80
C TYR A 614 4.57 38.33 15.83
N GLN A 615 4.67 39.64 15.55
CA GLN A 615 5.73 40.17 14.68
C GLN A 615 7.10 39.98 15.32
N ALA A 616 7.22 40.16 16.64
CA ALA A 616 8.44 39.87 17.39
C ALA A 616 8.79 38.37 17.33
N ALA A 617 7.81 37.47 17.45
CA ALA A 617 8.02 36.04 17.30
C ALA A 617 8.50 35.65 15.89
N GLY A 618 7.95 36.26 14.83
CA GLY A 618 8.41 35.99 13.46
C GLY A 618 9.80 36.56 13.17
N PHE A 619 10.17 37.69 13.79
CA PHE A 619 11.55 38.17 13.79
C PHE A 619 12.51 37.19 14.47
N ARG A 620 12.16 36.67 15.67
CA ARG A 620 12.98 35.67 16.38
C ARG A 620 13.18 34.42 15.53
N TRP A 621 12.12 33.94 14.91
CA TRP A 621 12.18 32.79 14.00
C TRP A 621 13.11 33.02 12.80
N LEU A 622 13.03 34.19 12.15
CA LEU A 622 13.97 34.55 11.05
C LEU A 622 15.43 34.58 11.55
N LYS A 623 15.67 35.17 12.73
CA LYS A 623 17.01 35.28 13.32
C LYS A 623 17.59 33.90 13.69
N MET A 624 16.79 33.05 14.34
CA MET A 624 17.13 31.68 14.71
C MET A 624 17.53 30.85 13.49
N LEU A 625 16.75 30.89 12.41
CA LEU A 625 17.11 30.21 11.17
C LEU A 625 18.42 30.75 10.58
N SER A 626 18.62 32.08 10.59
CA SER A 626 19.86 32.71 10.13
C SER A 626 21.08 32.25 10.93
N ASP A 627 20.98 32.21 12.27
CA ASP A 627 22.08 31.82 13.16
C ASP A 627 22.52 30.36 12.96
N TYR A 628 21.58 29.48 12.65
CA TYR A 628 21.87 28.08 12.30
C TYR A 628 22.23 27.85 10.82
N GLY A 629 22.19 28.90 9.98
CA GLY A 629 22.53 28.83 8.56
C GLY A 629 21.43 28.27 7.67
N PHE A 630 20.18 28.30 8.13
CA PHE A 630 19.01 27.86 7.38
C PHE A 630 18.32 29.01 6.61
N GLY A 631 17.57 28.63 5.59
CA GLY A 631 16.56 29.47 4.97
C GLY A 631 15.17 29.14 5.51
N GLY A 632 14.16 29.87 5.05
CA GLY A 632 12.79 29.63 5.49
C GLY A 632 11.75 30.38 4.68
N ILE A 633 10.47 30.04 4.91
CA ILE A 633 9.33 30.68 4.27
C ILE A 633 8.43 31.33 5.31
N LEU A 634 8.34 32.66 5.29
CA LEU A 634 7.39 33.44 6.09
C LEU A 634 6.07 33.61 5.30
N ALA A 635 5.10 32.78 5.64
CA ALA A 635 3.81 32.64 4.95
C ALA A 635 2.63 33.24 5.72
N ASP A 636 2.88 34.23 6.58
CA ASP A 636 1.83 35.00 7.26
C ASP A 636 0.80 35.57 6.27
N GLU A 637 -0.46 35.61 6.68
CA GLU A 637 -1.54 36.19 5.89
C GLU A 637 -1.25 37.65 5.48
N MET A 638 -1.76 38.04 4.31
CA MET A 638 -1.54 39.36 3.72
C MET A 638 -2.05 40.49 4.62
N GLY A 639 -1.14 41.29 5.17
CA GLY A 639 -1.47 42.44 6.02
C GLY A 639 -0.93 42.35 7.44
N LEU A 640 -0.35 41.21 7.85
CA LEU A 640 0.29 41.02 9.16
C LEU A 640 1.68 41.68 9.30
N GLY A 641 2.14 42.39 8.26
CA GLY A 641 3.43 43.08 8.30
C GLY A 641 4.63 42.13 8.20
N LYS A 642 4.73 41.36 7.11
CA LYS A 642 5.94 40.56 6.81
C LYS A 642 7.17 41.44 6.57
N THR A 643 6.98 42.55 5.85
CA THR A 643 8.05 43.49 5.51
C THR A 643 8.76 44.03 6.75
N ILE A 644 8.01 44.47 7.77
CA ILE A 644 8.59 45.00 9.01
C ILE A 644 9.34 43.93 9.81
N GLN A 645 8.88 42.67 9.79
CA GLN A 645 9.60 41.54 10.42
C GLN A 645 10.96 41.33 9.75
N VAL A 646 11.01 41.35 8.41
CA VAL A 646 12.26 41.21 7.65
C VAL A 646 13.18 42.42 7.83
N ILE A 647 12.66 43.65 7.83
CA ILE A 647 13.45 44.86 8.08
C ILE A 647 14.09 44.79 9.48
N THR A 648 13.33 44.34 10.48
CA THR A 648 13.85 44.13 11.85
C THR A 648 14.98 43.10 11.85
N PHE A 649 14.80 41.98 11.13
CA PHE A 649 15.82 40.95 10.96
C PHE A 649 17.12 41.50 10.33
N LEU A 650 17.01 42.21 9.19
CA LEU A 650 18.17 42.80 8.51
C LEU A 650 18.88 43.85 9.39
N LEU A 651 18.12 44.63 10.16
CA LEU A 651 18.67 45.59 11.10
C LEU A 651 19.45 44.91 12.23
N ALA A 652 18.97 43.77 12.73
CA ALA A 652 19.66 42.97 13.74
C ALA A 652 20.94 42.32 13.20
N GLU A 653 20.94 41.81 11.95
CA GLU A 653 22.15 41.28 11.30
C GLU A 653 23.21 42.38 11.13
N LYS A 654 22.79 43.60 10.73
CA LYS A 654 23.70 44.76 10.60
C LYS A 654 24.39 45.14 11.91
N ALA A 655 23.69 44.97 13.04
CA ALA A 655 24.26 45.28 14.35
C ALA A 655 25.43 44.36 14.72
N GLN A 656 25.48 43.15 14.15
CA GLN A 656 26.55 42.17 14.42
C GLN A 656 27.69 42.25 13.40
N ARG A 657 27.39 42.50 12.12
CA ARG A 657 28.36 42.50 11.01
C ARG A 657 27.89 43.34 9.83
N PRO A 658 28.78 43.81 8.93
CA PRO A 658 28.38 44.43 7.67
C PRO A 658 27.50 43.49 6.85
N ILE A 659 26.31 43.96 6.47
CA ILE A 659 25.33 43.18 5.70
C ILE A 659 25.40 43.51 4.22
N LYS A 660 25.13 42.51 3.39
CA LYS A 660 24.83 42.71 1.97
C LYS A 660 23.63 41.86 1.58
N ALA A 661 22.48 42.48 1.37
CA ALA A 661 21.20 41.81 1.16
C ALA A 661 20.61 42.10 -0.22
N LEU A 662 20.05 41.08 -0.85
CA LEU A 662 19.31 41.17 -2.11
C LEU A 662 17.81 40.97 -1.83
N ILE A 663 17.00 41.98 -2.09
CA ILE A 663 15.54 41.90 -2.03
C ILE A 663 15.01 41.82 -3.45
N VAL A 664 14.33 40.71 -3.77
CA VAL A 664 13.73 40.45 -5.07
C VAL A 664 12.22 40.49 -4.91
N THR A 665 11.57 41.39 -5.63
CA THR A 665 10.15 41.68 -5.44
C THR A 665 9.48 41.93 -6.80
N PRO A 666 8.14 41.88 -6.94
CA PRO A 666 7.47 42.38 -8.13
C PRO A 666 7.91 43.81 -8.48
N ALA A 667 8.00 44.14 -9.78
CA ALA A 667 8.49 45.45 -10.23
C ALA A 667 7.72 46.64 -9.64
N SER A 668 6.47 46.42 -9.26
CA SER A 668 5.60 47.39 -8.61
C SER A 668 5.95 47.71 -7.15
N LEU A 669 6.72 46.85 -6.49
CA LEU A 669 6.98 46.89 -5.05
C LEU A 669 8.38 47.36 -4.68
N VAL A 670 9.28 47.48 -5.66
CA VAL A 670 10.69 47.85 -5.44
C VAL A 670 10.83 49.15 -4.65
N TYR A 671 10.05 50.18 -4.99
CA TYR A 671 10.09 51.46 -4.28
C TYR A 671 9.29 51.45 -2.97
N ASN A 672 8.28 50.58 -2.84
CA ASN A 672 7.57 50.40 -1.56
C ASN A 672 8.52 49.83 -0.50
N TRP A 673 9.32 48.82 -0.85
CA TRP A 673 10.38 48.29 0.01
C TRP A 673 11.38 49.38 0.43
N GLN A 674 11.82 50.20 -0.52
CA GLN A 674 12.73 51.32 -0.21
C GLN A 674 12.09 52.32 0.77
N ALA A 675 10.81 52.67 0.57
CA ALA A 675 10.08 53.57 1.45
C ALA A 675 9.90 52.97 2.85
N GLU A 676 9.56 51.69 2.96
CA GLU A 676 9.41 51.00 4.25
C GLU A 676 10.74 50.88 5.00
N ILE A 677 11.84 50.56 4.31
CA ILE A 677 13.19 50.55 4.92
C ILE A 677 13.52 51.94 5.45
N LYS A 678 13.35 53.00 4.64
CA LYS A 678 13.62 54.37 5.05
C LYS A 678 12.74 54.82 6.22
N LYS A 679 11.51 54.31 6.32
CA LYS A 679 10.56 54.61 7.40
C LYS A 679 10.92 53.90 8.71
N PHE A 680 11.13 52.58 8.65
CA PHE A 680 11.25 51.74 9.85
C PHE A 680 12.69 51.57 10.33
N ALA A 681 13.67 51.62 9.43
CA ALA A 681 15.08 51.50 9.76
C ALA A 681 15.92 52.46 8.90
N PRO A 682 15.87 53.78 9.16
CA PRO A 682 16.57 54.78 8.35
C PRO A 682 18.10 54.60 8.32
N SER A 683 18.66 53.85 9.26
CA SER A 683 20.08 53.50 9.31
C SER A 683 20.48 52.44 8.27
N LEU A 684 19.55 51.76 7.61
CA LEU A 684 19.82 50.82 6.52
C LEU A 684 19.86 51.55 5.17
N ASN A 685 21.00 51.45 4.48
CA ASN A 685 21.16 52.03 3.15
C ASN A 685 20.57 51.07 2.09
N SER A 686 19.56 51.52 1.36
CA SER A 686 18.91 50.72 0.31
C SER A 686 18.86 51.45 -1.03
N ILE A 687 19.15 50.70 -2.10
CA ILE A 687 19.13 51.21 -3.47
C ILE A 687 18.22 50.35 -4.36
N VAL A 688 17.42 51.02 -5.18
CA VAL A 688 16.53 50.38 -6.15
C VAL A 688 17.24 50.28 -7.49
N ILE A 689 17.44 49.05 -7.98
CA ILE A 689 18.04 48.78 -9.28
C ILE A 689 16.94 48.79 -10.33
N SER A 690 16.85 49.89 -11.06
CA SER A 690 15.88 50.07 -12.15
C SER A 690 16.49 50.90 -13.29
N GLY A 691 15.78 51.01 -14.41
CA GLY A 691 16.31 51.68 -15.61
C GLY A 691 16.82 50.72 -16.68
N ASN A 692 17.57 51.23 -17.65
CA ASN A 692 18.19 50.43 -18.70
C ASN A 692 19.41 49.65 -18.16
N ARG A 693 19.99 48.74 -18.95
CA ARG A 693 21.08 47.87 -18.48
C ARG A 693 22.30 48.65 -17.95
N GLY A 694 22.71 49.72 -18.63
CA GLY A 694 23.86 50.53 -18.22
C GLY A 694 23.60 51.29 -16.92
N GLU A 695 22.40 51.86 -16.76
CA GLU A 695 21.98 52.50 -15.49
C GLU A 695 21.97 51.49 -14.34
N ARG A 696 21.45 50.28 -14.58
CA ARG A 696 21.39 49.22 -13.56
C ARG A 696 22.78 48.74 -13.14
N GLU A 697 23.71 48.63 -14.07
CA GLU A 697 25.10 48.27 -13.78
C GLU A 697 25.79 49.34 -12.92
N GLN A 698 25.60 50.62 -13.22
CA GLN A 698 26.11 51.73 -12.40
C GLN A 698 25.49 51.74 -10.99
N LEU A 699 24.18 51.55 -10.89
CA LEU A 699 23.48 51.48 -9.59
C LEU A 699 23.95 50.28 -8.76
N LEU A 700 24.23 49.13 -9.39
CA LEU A 700 24.78 47.96 -8.71
C LEU A 700 26.18 48.21 -8.16
N GLN A 701 27.04 48.91 -8.91
CA GLN A 701 28.38 49.27 -8.44
C GLN A 701 28.36 50.23 -7.25
N ALA A 702 27.36 51.10 -7.18
CA ALA A 702 27.15 52.03 -6.06
C ALA A 702 26.42 51.41 -4.85
N ALA A 703 26.08 50.12 -4.91
CA ALA A 703 25.26 49.47 -3.89
C ALA A 703 26.11 48.81 -2.78
N ASP A 704 26.00 49.35 -1.56
CA ASP A 704 26.77 48.88 -0.41
C ASP A 704 26.04 47.81 0.43
N GLU A 705 24.82 48.10 0.90
CA GLU A 705 24.11 47.26 1.89
C GLU A 705 22.92 46.51 1.29
N ILE A 706 21.81 47.19 0.97
CA ILE A 706 20.57 46.55 0.51
C ILE A 706 20.31 46.89 -0.95
N VAL A 707 20.26 45.86 -1.79
CA VAL A 707 19.90 45.94 -3.20
C VAL A 707 18.46 45.49 -3.38
N ILE A 708 17.61 46.35 -3.94
CA ILE A 708 16.21 46.03 -4.24
C ILE A 708 16.05 45.96 -5.76
N THR A 709 15.60 44.82 -6.29
CA THR A 709 15.42 44.61 -7.73
C THR A 709 14.16 43.83 -8.05
N SER A 710 13.73 43.88 -9.30
CA SER A 710 12.59 43.09 -9.77
C SER A 710 13.02 41.71 -10.25
N TYR A 711 12.13 40.71 -10.15
CA TYR A 711 12.36 39.38 -10.72
C TYR A 711 12.78 39.41 -12.20
N ALA A 712 12.19 40.32 -12.98
CA ALA A 712 12.48 40.45 -14.41
C ALA A 712 13.87 41.04 -14.66
N SER A 713 14.26 42.07 -13.90
CA SER A 713 15.56 42.73 -13.98
C SER A 713 16.68 41.79 -13.53
N LEU A 714 16.52 41.15 -12.36
CA LEU A 714 17.48 40.17 -11.84
C LEU A 714 17.80 39.07 -12.86
N ARG A 715 16.76 38.53 -13.51
CA ARG A 715 16.92 37.48 -14.52
C ARG A 715 17.73 37.96 -15.73
N GLN A 716 17.57 39.22 -16.15
CA GLN A 716 18.33 39.77 -17.29
C GLN A 716 19.80 40.00 -16.95
N ASP A 717 20.09 40.32 -15.69
CA ASP A 717 21.39 40.81 -15.24
C ASP A 717 22.04 39.88 -14.20
N ILE A 718 21.71 38.58 -14.22
CA ILE A 718 22.11 37.63 -13.18
C ILE A 718 23.63 37.57 -12.97
N SER A 719 24.40 37.69 -14.05
CA SER A 719 25.87 37.68 -14.02
C SER A 719 26.46 38.87 -13.24
N LEU A 720 25.78 40.02 -13.24
CA LEU A 720 26.21 41.17 -12.43
C LEU A 720 25.99 40.88 -10.94
N HIS A 721 24.86 40.27 -10.61
CA HIS A 721 24.50 39.93 -9.23
C HIS A 721 25.37 38.81 -8.63
N GLU A 722 25.84 37.85 -9.42
CA GLU A 722 26.75 36.77 -8.96
C GLU A 722 28.04 37.32 -8.33
N SER A 723 28.55 38.46 -8.83
CA SER A 723 29.79 39.08 -8.35
C SER A 723 29.65 39.91 -7.07
N MET A 724 28.42 40.12 -6.58
CA MET A 724 28.15 41.10 -5.53
C MET A 724 28.39 40.59 -4.10
N GLY A 725 28.53 39.28 -3.89
CA GLY A 725 28.83 38.68 -2.58
C GLY A 725 27.70 38.84 -1.55
N TYR A 726 26.44 38.66 -1.97
CA TYR A 726 25.29 38.76 -1.07
C TYR A 726 25.32 37.70 0.05
N GLN A 727 24.98 38.11 1.25
CA GLN A 727 24.84 37.24 2.44
C GLN A 727 23.38 36.81 2.65
N HIS A 728 22.44 37.71 2.35
CA HIS A 728 21.00 37.48 2.52
C HIS A 728 20.24 37.68 1.21
N MET A 729 19.25 36.82 0.96
CA MET A 729 18.30 36.97 -0.14
C MET A 729 16.88 36.89 0.39
N ILE A 730 16.07 37.91 0.08
CA ILE A 730 14.66 37.98 0.43
C ILE A 730 13.84 37.93 -0.86
N LEU A 731 12.97 36.94 -0.99
CA LEU A 731 12.05 36.78 -2.11
C LEU A 731 10.66 37.20 -1.66
N ASP A 732 10.18 38.35 -2.12
CA ASP A 732 8.83 38.82 -1.83
C ASP A 732 7.84 38.33 -2.90
N GLU A 733 6.59 38.05 -2.49
CA GLU A 733 5.56 37.43 -3.33
C GLU A 733 6.11 36.18 -4.05
N ALA A 734 6.67 35.25 -3.27
CA ALA A 734 7.43 34.09 -3.73
C ALA A 734 6.64 33.11 -4.64
N GLN A 735 5.32 33.24 -4.74
CA GLN A 735 4.50 32.54 -5.74
C GLN A 735 4.93 32.83 -7.19
N MET A 736 5.72 33.90 -7.43
CA MET A 736 6.35 34.17 -8.73
C MET A 736 7.42 33.13 -9.11
N VAL A 737 7.90 32.33 -8.14
CA VAL A 737 8.94 31.29 -8.26
C VAL A 737 8.33 29.86 -8.16
N LYS A 738 7.04 29.74 -8.48
CA LYS A 738 6.29 28.48 -8.34
C LYS A 738 6.77 27.33 -9.24
N ASN A 739 7.31 27.64 -10.42
CA ASN A 739 7.67 26.62 -11.40
C ASN A 739 9.20 26.50 -11.54
N ALA A 740 9.73 25.35 -11.09
CA ALA A 740 11.14 25.03 -11.10
C ALA A 740 11.80 25.15 -12.50
N SER A 741 11.05 24.89 -13.57
CA SER A 741 11.55 24.95 -14.96
C SER A 741 11.72 26.36 -15.51
N THR A 742 11.20 27.38 -14.83
CA THR A 742 11.29 28.76 -15.32
C THR A 742 12.72 29.29 -15.26
N LYS A 743 13.10 30.10 -16.26
CA LYS A 743 14.40 30.78 -16.30
C LYS A 743 14.66 31.62 -15.04
N THR A 744 13.61 32.20 -14.45
CA THR A 744 13.71 32.98 -13.20
C THR A 744 14.10 32.10 -12.02
N SER A 745 13.45 30.94 -11.83
CA SER A 745 13.77 30.02 -10.72
C SER A 745 15.16 29.41 -10.89
N SER A 746 15.55 29.10 -12.14
CA SER A 746 16.91 28.64 -12.44
C SER A 746 17.97 29.69 -12.09
N ALA A 747 17.75 30.95 -12.47
CA ALA A 747 18.66 32.05 -12.15
C ALA A 747 18.81 32.26 -10.63
N LEU A 748 17.71 32.23 -9.88
CA LEU A 748 17.73 32.36 -8.42
C LEU A 748 18.46 31.21 -7.72
N ARG A 749 18.29 29.96 -8.17
CA ARG A 749 18.96 28.80 -7.59
C ARG A 749 20.48 28.83 -7.78
N ASN A 750 20.95 29.37 -8.90
CA ASN A 750 22.37 29.43 -9.23
C ASN A 750 23.14 30.49 -8.42
N LEU A 751 22.46 31.46 -7.81
CA LEU A 751 23.11 32.41 -6.91
C LEU A 751 23.57 31.68 -5.64
N SER A 752 24.84 31.82 -5.28
CA SER A 752 25.41 31.27 -4.04
C SER A 752 25.25 32.27 -2.89
N ILE A 753 24.06 32.29 -2.28
CA ILE A 753 23.73 33.15 -1.13
C ILE A 753 23.43 32.27 0.09
N PRO A 754 24.08 32.48 1.25
CA PRO A 754 23.89 31.63 2.43
C PRO A 754 22.47 31.66 3.02
N HIS A 755 21.95 32.85 3.35
CA HIS A 755 20.68 32.99 4.05
C HIS A 755 19.59 33.40 3.07
N ARG A 756 18.55 32.58 2.90
CA ARG A 756 17.51 32.81 1.90
C ARG A 756 16.13 32.68 2.52
N PHE A 757 15.35 33.75 2.43
CA PHE A 757 13.98 33.77 2.95
C PHE A 757 13.00 34.09 1.85
N ALA A 758 11.87 33.40 1.86
CA ALA A 758 10.75 33.68 0.97
C ALA A 758 9.55 34.19 1.76
N LEU A 759 8.87 35.20 1.22
CA LEU A 759 7.66 35.77 1.77
C LEU A 759 6.50 35.41 0.84
N SER A 760 5.46 34.79 1.39
CA SER A 760 4.24 34.46 0.65
C SER A 760 3.02 35.00 1.39
N GLY A 761 2.04 35.51 0.63
CA GLY A 761 0.74 35.90 1.16
C GLY A 761 -0.35 34.83 0.95
N THR A 762 -0.10 33.88 0.05
CA THR A 762 -1.03 32.82 -0.30
C THR A 762 -0.61 31.49 0.32
N PRO A 763 -1.58 30.59 0.60
CA PRO A 763 -1.28 29.25 1.08
C PRO A 763 -0.25 28.56 0.18
N ILE A 764 0.78 27.95 0.78
CA ILE A 764 1.76 27.09 0.09
C ILE A 764 1.11 25.72 -0.29
N GLU A 765 -0.17 25.56 0.00
CA GLU A 765 -0.95 24.31 -0.10
C GLU A 765 -1.35 23.93 -1.54
N ASN A 766 -1.10 24.76 -2.55
CA ASN A 766 -1.72 24.56 -3.86
C ASN A 766 -1.04 23.54 -4.80
N ASN A 767 0.20 23.10 -4.51
CA ASN A 767 0.93 22.07 -5.27
C ASN A 767 2.26 21.68 -4.57
N LEU A 768 2.49 20.38 -4.32
CA LEU A 768 3.74 19.85 -3.74
C LEU A 768 5.00 20.21 -4.57
N GLU A 769 4.87 20.32 -5.89
CA GLU A 769 5.97 20.71 -6.77
C GLU A 769 6.35 22.20 -6.61
N GLU A 770 5.38 23.06 -6.30
CA GLU A 770 5.64 24.47 -6.03
C GLU A 770 6.40 24.64 -4.71
N LEU A 771 5.98 23.90 -3.68
CA LEU A 771 6.69 23.78 -2.41
C LEU A 771 8.13 23.28 -2.63
N TRP A 772 8.31 22.21 -3.42
CA TRP A 772 9.64 21.68 -3.75
C TRP A 772 10.50 22.72 -4.45
N SER A 773 9.95 23.41 -5.46
CA SER A 773 10.64 24.47 -6.21
C SER A 773 11.10 25.61 -5.30
N LEU A 774 10.24 26.02 -4.36
CA LEU A 774 10.54 27.08 -3.42
C LEU A 774 11.63 26.65 -2.44
N PHE A 775 11.53 25.46 -1.85
CA PHE A 775 12.55 24.90 -0.96
C PHE A 775 13.89 24.69 -1.65
N GLN A 776 13.93 24.26 -2.92
CA GLN A 776 15.19 24.21 -3.67
C GLN A 776 15.82 25.58 -3.90
N THR A 777 15.03 26.66 -3.81
CA THR A 777 15.52 28.03 -3.92
C THR A 777 16.01 28.56 -2.58
N VAL A 778 15.25 28.37 -1.49
CA VAL A 778 15.61 28.88 -0.15
C VAL A 778 16.55 27.98 0.64
N MET A 779 16.52 26.68 0.42
CA MET A 779 17.35 25.67 1.06
C MET A 779 17.79 24.59 0.06
N PRO A 780 18.74 24.90 -0.84
CA PRO A 780 19.22 23.95 -1.84
C PRO A 780 19.70 22.64 -1.22
N GLY A 781 19.23 21.50 -1.73
CA GLY A 781 19.60 20.18 -1.22
C GLY A 781 18.80 19.69 0.00
N PHE A 782 17.85 20.48 0.51
CA PHE A 782 16.96 20.07 1.60
C PHE A 782 16.10 18.86 1.24
N PHE A 783 15.39 18.95 0.10
CA PHE A 783 14.60 17.84 -0.43
C PHE A 783 15.41 16.98 -1.39
N PRO A 784 15.06 15.68 -1.50
CA PRO A 784 15.62 14.81 -2.52
C PRO A 784 15.22 15.30 -3.93
N PRO A 785 15.84 14.74 -5.00
CA PRO A 785 15.42 15.02 -6.37
C PRO A 785 13.93 14.79 -6.57
N ILE A 786 13.29 15.60 -7.44
CA ILE A 786 11.83 15.65 -7.61
C ILE A 786 11.18 14.26 -7.80
N GLY A 787 11.85 13.33 -8.49
CA GLY A 787 11.34 11.98 -8.73
C GLY A 787 11.12 11.17 -7.44
N ARG A 788 12.03 11.29 -6.46
CA ARG A 788 11.91 10.65 -5.14
C ARG A 788 11.02 11.48 -4.21
N PHE A 789 11.07 12.80 -4.30
CA PHE A 789 10.19 13.68 -3.52
C PHE A 789 8.70 13.35 -3.75
N ARG A 790 8.29 13.05 -4.99
CA ARG A 790 6.93 12.61 -5.33
C ARG A 790 6.50 11.29 -4.67
N GLN A 791 7.44 10.51 -4.15
CA GLN A 791 7.15 9.23 -3.48
C GLN A 791 7.03 9.39 -1.96
N LEU A 792 7.38 10.56 -1.40
CA LEU A 792 7.27 10.82 0.03
C LEU A 792 5.80 11.00 0.43
N ALA A 793 5.45 10.53 1.63
CA ALA A 793 4.13 10.77 2.18
C ALA A 793 3.97 12.26 2.54
N VAL A 794 2.77 12.81 2.36
CA VAL A 794 2.48 14.22 2.71
C VAL A 794 2.76 14.51 4.18
N SER A 795 2.49 13.56 5.08
CA SER A 795 2.79 13.67 6.51
C SER A 795 4.28 13.74 6.80
N GLU A 796 5.11 13.05 6.01
CA GLU A 796 6.57 13.12 6.10
C GLU A 796 7.07 14.49 5.63
N ILE A 797 6.57 14.97 4.49
CA ILE A 797 6.89 16.31 3.96
C ILE A 797 6.53 17.40 4.98
N ALA A 798 5.33 17.32 5.58
CA ALA A 798 4.86 18.27 6.58
C ALA A 798 5.79 18.34 7.80
N LYS A 799 6.21 17.18 8.33
CA LYS A 799 7.18 17.11 9.44
C LYS A 799 8.53 17.71 9.07
N MET A 800 9.01 17.47 7.86
CA MET A 800 10.27 18.04 7.38
C MET A 800 10.22 19.57 7.33
N ILE A 801 9.15 20.15 6.79
CA ILE A 801 9.09 21.61 6.56
C ILE A 801 8.64 22.42 7.77
N GLN A 802 8.04 21.78 8.79
CA GLN A 802 7.46 22.48 9.95
C GLN A 802 8.39 23.54 10.56
N PRO A 803 9.69 23.30 10.81
CA PRO A 803 10.57 24.30 11.40
C PRO A 803 10.89 25.47 10.47
N PHE A 804 10.76 25.25 9.15
CA PHE A 804 11.21 26.14 8.09
C PHE A 804 10.05 26.89 7.42
N VAL A 805 8.81 26.73 7.90
CA VAL A 805 7.63 27.47 7.43
C VAL A 805 6.87 28.06 8.61
N LEU A 806 6.77 29.40 8.64
CA LEU A 806 5.95 30.10 9.63
C LEU A 806 4.70 30.70 8.96
N ARG A 807 3.51 30.27 9.37
CA ARG A 807 2.21 30.75 8.86
C ARG A 807 1.27 31.08 10.01
N ARG A 808 0.63 32.25 9.92
CA ARG A 808 -0.37 32.74 10.89
C ARG A 808 -1.51 33.46 10.15
N ASP A 809 -2.73 33.28 10.66
CA ASP A 809 -3.94 33.86 10.08
C ASP A 809 -4.38 35.09 10.87
N LYS A 810 -4.94 36.11 10.20
CA LYS A 810 -5.36 37.37 10.84
C LYS A 810 -6.29 37.17 12.02
N ASN A 811 -7.27 36.28 11.87
CA ASN A 811 -8.25 35.99 12.93
C ASN A 811 -7.61 35.43 14.21
N THR A 812 -6.45 34.78 14.09
CA THR A 812 -5.74 34.21 15.24
C THR A 812 -4.88 35.24 15.98
N VAL A 813 -4.40 36.29 15.28
CA VAL A 813 -3.39 37.22 15.84
C VAL A 813 -3.85 38.68 15.97
N LEU A 814 -4.93 39.09 15.31
CA LEU A 814 -5.45 40.46 15.32
C LEU A 814 -6.94 40.49 15.68
N GLN A 815 -7.24 40.64 16.96
CA GLN A 815 -8.62 40.80 17.46
C GLN A 815 -9.16 42.25 17.32
N GLU A 816 -8.34 43.21 16.89
CA GLU A 816 -8.64 44.66 16.87
C GLU A 816 -8.95 45.24 15.47
N LEU A 817 -8.88 44.44 14.40
CA LEU A 817 -9.19 44.94 13.05
C LEU A 817 -10.72 45.15 12.93
N PRO A 818 -11.18 46.27 12.33
CA PRO A 818 -12.60 46.45 12.04
C PRO A 818 -13.13 45.31 11.17
N GLU A 819 -14.42 45.01 11.31
CA GLU A 819 -15.06 43.96 10.51
C GLU A 819 -14.92 44.22 9.01
N ARG A 820 -14.83 43.12 8.25
CA ARG A 820 -14.94 43.12 6.80
C ARG A 820 -16.30 42.54 6.43
N ILE A 821 -17.08 43.28 5.65
CA ILE A 821 -18.39 42.83 5.17
C ILE A 821 -18.26 42.56 3.67
N GLU A 822 -18.55 41.34 3.24
CA GLU A 822 -18.61 40.98 1.82
C GLU A 822 -20.07 40.89 1.39
N SER A 823 -20.39 41.45 0.23
CA SER A 823 -21.76 41.43 -0.32
C SER A 823 -21.73 41.26 -1.84
N ASN A 824 -22.62 40.42 -2.35
CA ASN A 824 -22.86 40.27 -3.78
C ASN A 824 -23.92 41.29 -4.20
N VAL A 825 -23.59 42.11 -5.19
CA VAL A 825 -24.49 43.08 -5.81
C VAL A 825 -24.90 42.51 -7.16
N LEU A 826 -26.17 42.12 -7.28
CA LEU A 826 -26.73 41.62 -8.54
C LEU A 826 -27.08 42.80 -9.44
N SER A 827 -26.63 42.73 -10.69
CA SER A 827 -26.89 43.71 -11.75
C SER A 827 -27.69 43.03 -12.86
N SER A 828 -28.89 43.51 -13.16
CA SER A 828 -29.64 42.99 -14.30
C SER A 828 -29.07 43.57 -15.60
N LEU A 829 -28.98 42.77 -16.66
CA LEU A 829 -28.57 43.24 -18.00
C LEU A 829 -29.66 44.15 -18.61
N THR A 830 -29.26 45.13 -19.43
CA THR A 830 -30.23 45.87 -20.27
C THR A 830 -30.84 44.94 -21.33
N ASP A 831 -31.99 45.30 -21.91
CA ASP A 831 -32.67 44.46 -22.90
C ASP A 831 -31.80 44.24 -24.16
N GLU A 832 -31.09 45.28 -24.59
CA GLU A 832 -30.13 45.24 -25.69
C GLU A 832 -28.93 44.36 -25.34
N GLN A 833 -28.37 44.50 -24.13
CA GLN A 833 -27.23 43.71 -23.63
C GLN A 833 -27.60 42.22 -23.52
N LYS A 834 -28.80 41.93 -23.00
CA LYS A 834 -29.36 40.58 -22.88
C LYS A 834 -29.53 39.90 -24.25
N THR A 835 -29.98 40.66 -25.25
CA THR A 835 -30.15 40.16 -26.62
C THR A 835 -28.80 39.71 -27.21
N VAL A 836 -27.77 40.55 -27.08
CA VAL A 836 -26.41 40.23 -27.54
C VAL A 836 -25.83 39.04 -26.76
N TYR A 837 -26.02 39.04 -25.44
CA TYR A 837 -25.55 37.98 -24.56
C TYR A 837 -26.12 36.61 -24.94
N LEU A 838 -27.43 36.49 -25.10
CA LEU A 838 -28.10 35.25 -25.47
C LEU A 838 -27.67 34.73 -26.85
N ALA A 839 -27.45 35.63 -27.82
CA ALA A 839 -26.94 35.26 -29.14
C ALA A 839 -25.53 34.62 -29.06
N TYR A 840 -24.62 35.22 -28.28
CA TYR A 840 -23.27 34.68 -28.08
C TYR A 840 -23.29 33.37 -27.30
N LEU A 841 -24.12 33.27 -26.25
CA LEU A 841 -24.24 32.07 -25.43
C LEU A 841 -24.76 30.89 -26.25
N LYS A 842 -25.80 31.12 -27.07
CA LYS A 842 -26.37 30.10 -27.95
C LYS A 842 -25.35 29.58 -28.97
N ARG A 843 -24.61 30.48 -29.62
CA ARG A 843 -23.54 30.08 -30.56
C ARG A 843 -22.48 29.23 -29.86
N MET A 844 -22.04 29.67 -28.69
CA MET A 844 -20.99 28.98 -27.93
C MET A 844 -21.43 27.59 -27.43
N ARG A 845 -22.69 27.43 -26.99
CA ARG A 845 -23.25 26.11 -26.64
C ARG A 845 -23.22 25.15 -27.82
N GLN A 846 -23.72 25.60 -28.98
CA GLN A 846 -23.77 24.76 -30.17
C GLN A 846 -22.37 24.28 -30.58
N GLU A 847 -21.36 25.15 -30.47
CA GLU A 847 -19.98 24.77 -30.72
C GLU A 847 -19.49 23.71 -29.71
N VAL A 848 -19.73 23.91 -28.41
CA VAL A 848 -19.21 23.03 -27.33
C VAL A 848 -19.95 21.68 -27.25
N ASP A 849 -21.25 21.64 -27.49
CA ASP A 849 -22.08 20.42 -27.43
C ASP A 849 -21.74 19.43 -28.54
N GLN A 850 -21.22 19.91 -29.67
CA GLN A 850 -20.81 19.08 -30.80
C GLN A 850 -19.37 18.53 -30.67
N MET A 851 -18.63 18.93 -29.63
CA MET A 851 -17.24 18.50 -29.42
C MET A 851 -17.15 17.25 -28.54
N ASP A 852 -16.39 16.26 -29.02
CA ASP A 852 -15.86 15.19 -28.17
C ASP A 852 -14.70 15.70 -27.28
N SER A 853 -14.31 14.93 -26.27
CA SER A 853 -13.27 15.34 -25.31
C SER A 853 -11.89 15.55 -25.97
N ALA A 854 -11.62 14.90 -27.10
CA ALA A 854 -10.38 15.09 -27.85
C ALA A 854 -10.36 16.46 -28.57
N THR A 855 -11.47 16.84 -29.19
CA THR A 855 -11.66 18.12 -29.88
C THR A 855 -11.73 19.27 -28.88
N PHE A 856 -12.39 19.08 -27.74
CA PHE A 856 -12.45 20.06 -26.65
C PHE A 856 -11.05 20.46 -26.17
N ARG A 857 -10.15 19.48 -25.95
CA ARG A 857 -8.75 19.76 -25.56
C ARG A 857 -7.98 20.55 -26.62
N LYS A 858 -8.19 20.25 -27.91
CA LYS A 858 -7.55 20.99 -29.02
C LYS A 858 -8.07 22.42 -29.15
N GLN A 859 -9.36 22.64 -28.91
CA GLN A 859 -10.02 23.95 -29.08
C GLN A 859 -10.15 24.77 -27.79
N ARG A 860 -9.58 24.31 -26.67
CA ARG A 860 -9.64 24.97 -25.35
C ARG A 860 -9.34 26.48 -25.38
N VAL A 861 -8.41 26.92 -26.22
CA VAL A 861 -8.06 28.34 -26.38
C VAL A 861 -9.23 29.15 -26.96
N SER A 862 -9.93 28.62 -27.97
CA SER A 862 -11.11 29.26 -28.58
C SER A 862 -12.26 29.36 -27.59
N ILE A 863 -12.50 28.30 -26.81
CA ILE A 863 -13.54 28.26 -25.78
C ILE A 863 -13.28 29.31 -24.70
N LEU A 864 -12.03 29.43 -24.21
CA LEU A 864 -11.67 30.47 -23.24
C LEU A 864 -11.84 31.89 -23.80
N ALA A 865 -11.59 32.09 -25.10
CA ALA A 865 -11.86 33.36 -25.78
C ALA A 865 -13.37 33.65 -25.83
N GLY A 866 -14.21 32.65 -26.11
CA GLY A 866 -15.67 32.75 -26.07
C GLY A 866 -16.21 33.13 -24.68
N LEU A 867 -15.74 32.48 -23.62
CA LEU A 867 -16.09 32.83 -22.23
C LEU A 867 -15.67 34.26 -21.90
N THR A 868 -14.51 34.70 -22.40
CA THR A 868 -14.05 36.08 -22.23
C THR A 868 -15.00 37.06 -22.90
N ARG A 869 -15.54 36.75 -24.09
CA ARG A 869 -16.54 37.61 -24.77
C ARG A 869 -17.84 37.70 -23.98
N LEU A 870 -18.35 36.58 -23.46
CA LEU A 870 -19.55 36.59 -22.61
C LEU A 870 -19.37 37.47 -21.37
N ARG A 871 -18.18 37.42 -20.73
CA ARG A 871 -17.84 38.30 -19.58
C ARG A 871 -17.76 39.77 -19.99
N GLN A 872 -17.12 40.07 -21.12
CA GLN A 872 -17.11 41.44 -21.65
C GLN A 872 -18.52 41.96 -21.95
N ILE A 873 -19.43 41.11 -22.46
CA ILE A 873 -20.84 41.50 -22.65
C ILE A 873 -21.50 41.81 -21.31
N CYS A 874 -21.22 41.05 -20.24
CA CYS A 874 -21.76 41.33 -18.90
C CYS A 874 -21.26 42.67 -18.35
N ASP A 875 -19.99 43.01 -18.62
CA ASP A 875 -19.36 44.26 -18.16
C ASP A 875 -19.84 45.48 -18.96
N ASP A 876 -19.65 45.46 -20.28
CA ASP A 876 -20.14 46.45 -21.25
C ASP A 876 -19.87 45.96 -22.70
N PRO A 877 -20.89 45.84 -23.57
CA PRO A 877 -20.68 45.39 -24.96
C PRO A 877 -19.79 46.31 -25.81
N ARG A 878 -19.65 47.60 -25.46
CA ARG A 878 -18.73 48.55 -26.12
C ARG A 878 -17.26 48.11 -26.05
N LEU A 879 -16.91 47.19 -25.15
CA LEU A 879 -15.56 46.64 -25.02
C LEU A 879 -15.04 45.96 -26.29
N PHE A 880 -15.93 45.50 -27.17
CA PHE A 880 -15.52 44.91 -28.45
C PHE A 880 -16.54 45.02 -29.58
N ILE A 881 -17.76 45.49 -29.33
CA ILE A 881 -18.78 45.73 -30.36
C ILE A 881 -18.77 47.22 -30.70
N GLU A 882 -18.28 47.54 -31.90
CA GLU A 882 -18.27 48.91 -32.41
C GLU A 882 -19.70 49.42 -32.66
N GLY A 883 -19.99 50.65 -32.24
CA GLY A 883 -21.30 51.29 -32.46
C GLY A 883 -22.45 50.77 -31.58
N TYR A 884 -22.14 50.09 -30.47
CA TYR A 884 -23.17 49.66 -29.52
C TYR A 884 -23.67 50.83 -28.66
N GLU A 885 -24.99 51.07 -28.64
CA GLU A 885 -25.65 52.18 -27.94
C GLU A 885 -26.62 51.72 -26.81
N GLY A 886 -26.69 50.41 -26.52
CA GLY A 886 -27.69 49.81 -25.63
C GLY A 886 -27.40 49.85 -24.12
N GLY A 887 -26.42 50.64 -23.67
CA GLY A 887 -26.05 50.80 -22.25
C GLY A 887 -25.45 49.55 -21.57
N SER A 888 -25.17 49.63 -20.27
CA SER A 888 -24.70 48.49 -19.48
C SER A 888 -25.24 48.55 -18.05
N GLY A 889 -25.96 47.50 -17.63
CA GLY A 889 -26.61 47.48 -16.32
C GLY A 889 -25.62 47.52 -15.14
N LYS A 890 -24.44 46.91 -15.29
CA LYS A 890 -23.36 47.01 -14.27
C LYS A 890 -22.78 48.41 -14.18
N LEU A 891 -22.63 49.09 -15.31
CA LEU A 891 -22.06 50.43 -15.35
C LEU A 891 -23.01 51.43 -14.71
N ASP A 892 -24.30 51.35 -15.03
CA ASP A 892 -25.33 52.20 -14.43
C ASP A 892 -25.35 52.01 -12.89
N GLN A 893 -25.34 50.75 -12.44
CA GLN A 893 -25.34 50.45 -11.01
C GLN A 893 -24.05 50.89 -10.31
N VAL A 894 -22.88 50.78 -10.93
CA VAL A 894 -21.63 51.22 -10.28
C VAL A 894 -21.57 52.74 -10.16
N LYS A 895 -22.13 53.49 -11.12
CA LYS A 895 -22.27 54.96 -11.05
C LYS A 895 -23.11 55.35 -9.83
N ASP A 896 -24.26 54.71 -9.65
CA ASP A 896 -25.13 54.94 -8.48
C ASP A 896 -24.42 54.62 -7.15
N LEU A 897 -23.74 53.47 -7.08
CA LEU A 897 -23.03 53.02 -5.89
C LEU A 897 -21.87 53.94 -5.50
N VAL A 898 -21.09 54.39 -6.48
CA VAL A 898 -19.96 55.30 -6.25
C VAL A 898 -20.44 56.71 -5.88
N GLN A 899 -21.52 57.18 -6.51
CA GLN A 899 -22.14 58.46 -6.16
C GLN A 899 -22.67 58.43 -4.72
N ALA A 900 -23.37 57.37 -4.32
CA ALA A 900 -23.80 57.18 -2.94
C ALA A 900 -22.61 57.07 -1.95
N ALA A 901 -21.52 56.38 -2.33
CA ALA A 901 -20.31 56.32 -1.51
C ALA A 901 -19.69 57.70 -1.30
N LYS A 902 -19.60 58.50 -2.37
CA LYS A 902 -19.08 59.88 -2.34
C LYS A 902 -19.94 60.78 -1.43
N GLU A 903 -21.26 60.72 -1.54
CA GLU A 903 -22.19 61.48 -0.68
C GLU A 903 -22.05 61.11 0.81
N ASN A 904 -21.71 59.86 1.10
CA ASN A 904 -21.45 59.37 2.45
C ASN A 904 -20.00 59.57 2.93
N GLY A 905 -19.16 60.29 2.16
CA GLY A 905 -17.76 60.53 2.52
C GLY A 905 -16.89 59.27 2.59
N ARG A 906 -17.27 58.25 1.81
CA ARG A 906 -16.54 56.99 1.65
C ARG A 906 -15.62 57.06 0.45
N ARG A 907 -14.51 56.32 0.49
CA ARG A 907 -13.51 56.28 -0.59
C ARG A 907 -13.45 54.88 -1.18
N VAL A 908 -13.51 54.81 -2.50
CA VAL A 908 -13.75 53.57 -3.23
C VAL A 908 -12.50 53.09 -3.97
N LEU A 909 -12.16 51.81 -3.81
CA LEU A 909 -11.26 51.10 -4.72
C LEU A 909 -12.10 50.28 -5.70
N LEU A 910 -12.01 50.57 -7.00
CA LEU A 910 -12.74 49.82 -8.03
C LEU A 910 -11.74 49.00 -8.84
N PHE A 911 -11.94 47.68 -8.85
CA PHE A 911 -11.11 46.73 -9.57
C PHE A 911 -11.84 46.14 -10.77
N SER A 912 -11.12 46.04 -11.89
CA SER A 912 -11.57 45.28 -13.07
C SER A 912 -10.40 44.57 -13.73
N GLN A 913 -10.64 43.41 -14.36
CA GLN A 913 -9.62 42.74 -15.16
C GLN A 913 -9.37 43.42 -16.51
N PHE A 914 -10.36 44.13 -17.05
CA PHE A 914 -10.32 44.72 -18.38
C PHE A 914 -9.92 46.18 -18.28
N THR A 915 -8.70 46.51 -18.70
CA THR A 915 -8.24 47.91 -18.70
C THR A 915 -9.07 48.81 -19.61
N SER A 916 -9.68 48.25 -20.66
CA SER A 916 -10.63 48.99 -21.49
C SER A 916 -11.92 49.33 -20.75
N MET A 917 -12.38 48.47 -19.83
CA MET A 917 -13.55 48.75 -18.99
C MET A 917 -13.23 49.86 -17.98
N LEU A 918 -12.05 49.83 -17.36
CA LEU A 918 -11.61 50.92 -16.48
C LEU A 918 -11.50 52.26 -17.21
N SER A 919 -11.10 52.25 -18.49
CA SER A 919 -11.10 53.47 -19.31
C SER A 919 -12.52 53.98 -19.57
N LEU A 920 -13.46 53.11 -19.89
CA LEU A 920 -14.87 53.49 -20.05
C LEU A 920 -15.45 54.04 -18.74
N ILE A 921 -15.19 53.38 -17.60
CA ILE A 921 -15.62 53.84 -16.28
C ILE A 921 -14.99 55.20 -15.94
N GLU A 922 -13.72 55.43 -16.26
CA GLU A 922 -13.05 56.72 -16.04
C GLU A 922 -13.72 57.86 -16.82
N GLU A 923 -14.08 57.62 -18.08
CA GLU A 923 -14.79 58.58 -18.93
C GLU A 923 -16.19 58.90 -18.37
N GLU A 924 -16.96 57.87 -18.02
CA GLU A 924 -18.32 58.01 -17.46
C GLU A 924 -18.30 58.70 -16.08
N PHE A 925 -17.33 58.39 -15.23
CA PHE A 925 -17.13 59.08 -13.96
C PHE A 925 -16.74 60.54 -14.16
N ALA A 926 -15.95 60.86 -15.18
CA ALA A 926 -15.59 62.25 -15.48
C ALA A 926 -16.81 63.06 -15.94
N GLU A 927 -17.70 62.48 -16.75
CA GLU A 927 -18.96 63.11 -17.16
C GLU A 927 -19.89 63.40 -15.97
N ASP A 928 -19.91 62.51 -14.97
CA ASP A 928 -20.68 62.65 -13.73
C ASP A 928 -19.97 63.52 -12.66
N GLY A 929 -18.77 64.05 -12.94
CA GLY A 929 -18.01 64.89 -11.99
C GLY A 929 -17.39 64.11 -10.81
N ILE A 930 -17.13 62.81 -10.99
CA ILE A 930 -16.44 61.94 -10.04
C ILE A 930 -14.95 61.92 -10.36
N SER A 931 -14.12 62.35 -9.41
CA SER A 931 -12.67 62.39 -9.59
C SER A 931 -12.03 61.03 -9.25
N SER A 932 -11.18 60.52 -10.13
CA SER A 932 -10.54 59.22 -9.95
C SER A 932 -9.03 59.21 -10.24
N PHE A 933 -8.30 58.30 -9.59
CA PHE A 933 -6.96 57.88 -10.00
C PHE A 933 -7.05 56.59 -10.80
N TYR A 934 -6.18 56.42 -11.80
CA TYR A 934 -6.14 55.20 -12.60
C TYR A 934 -4.75 54.52 -12.58
N LEU A 935 -4.70 53.32 -12.02
CA LEU A 935 -3.52 52.46 -11.97
C LEU A 935 -3.65 51.26 -12.92
N ARG A 936 -2.78 51.24 -13.95
CA ARG A 936 -2.65 50.13 -14.91
C ARG A 936 -1.22 49.59 -14.97
N GLY A 937 -1.04 48.44 -15.60
CA GLY A 937 0.26 47.75 -15.67
C GLY A 937 1.38 48.57 -16.31
N SER A 938 1.04 49.48 -17.22
CA SER A 938 1.97 50.40 -17.90
C SER A 938 2.29 51.67 -17.11
N THR A 939 1.63 51.95 -15.98
CA THR A 939 1.93 53.11 -15.14
C THR A 939 3.36 52.99 -14.59
N LYS A 940 4.19 54.03 -14.76
CA LYS A 940 5.58 54.04 -14.26
C LYS A 940 5.60 53.85 -12.76
N VAL A 941 6.53 53.04 -12.26
CA VAL A 941 6.54 52.63 -10.84
C VAL A 941 6.67 53.82 -9.88
N SER A 942 7.43 54.85 -10.25
CA SER A 942 7.56 56.11 -9.49
C SER A 942 6.24 56.84 -9.31
N ASP A 943 5.37 56.81 -10.32
CA ASP A 943 4.10 57.55 -10.31
C ASP A 943 3.04 56.80 -9.49
N ARG A 944 3.16 55.47 -9.36
CA ARG A 944 2.26 54.64 -8.55
C ARG A 944 2.28 55.05 -7.09
N LEU A 945 3.47 55.22 -6.51
CA LEU A 945 3.63 55.64 -5.11
C LEU A 945 3.01 57.01 -4.86
N LYS A 946 3.26 57.97 -5.75
CA LYS A 946 2.67 59.31 -5.66
C LYS A 946 1.14 59.27 -5.63
N MET A 947 0.52 58.46 -6.50
CA MET A 947 -0.93 58.29 -6.54
C MET A 947 -1.47 57.61 -5.25
N VAL A 948 -0.77 56.59 -4.75
CA VAL A 948 -1.14 55.88 -3.51
C VAL A 948 -1.05 56.82 -2.30
N ASP A 949 0.02 57.58 -2.18
CA ASP A 949 0.22 58.53 -1.08
C ASP A 949 -0.83 59.66 -1.13
N ALA A 950 -1.08 60.22 -2.31
CA ALA A 950 -2.12 61.22 -2.53
C ALA A 950 -3.52 60.71 -2.16
N PHE A 951 -3.88 59.51 -2.64
CA PHE A 951 -5.17 58.89 -2.32
C PHE A 951 -5.32 58.61 -0.83
N ASN A 952 -4.30 58.05 -0.17
CA ASN A 952 -4.33 57.83 1.28
C ASN A 952 -4.43 59.15 2.06
N ALA A 953 -3.80 60.22 1.57
CA ALA A 953 -3.84 61.55 2.17
C ALA A 953 -5.19 62.28 2.04
N GLY A 954 -6.09 61.82 1.16
CA GLY A 954 -7.41 62.45 0.98
C GLY A 954 -7.71 62.95 -0.43
N GLU A 955 -6.82 62.75 -1.40
CA GLU A 955 -7.02 63.25 -2.75
C GLU A 955 -7.89 62.27 -3.57
N LYS A 956 -8.96 62.80 -4.18
CA LYS A 956 -9.96 62.08 -5.02
C LYS A 956 -10.80 61.02 -4.29
N ASP A 957 -11.94 60.70 -4.89
CA ASP A 957 -12.96 59.84 -4.29
C ASP A 957 -12.78 58.36 -4.67
N VAL A 958 -12.24 58.12 -5.87
CA VAL A 958 -12.16 56.77 -6.47
C VAL A 958 -10.75 56.42 -6.92
N PHE A 959 -10.34 55.17 -6.70
CA PHE A 959 -9.14 54.60 -7.30
C PHE A 959 -9.50 53.42 -8.21
N LEU A 960 -9.36 53.62 -9.52
CA LEU A 960 -9.51 52.60 -10.55
C LEU A 960 -8.22 51.77 -10.67
N ILE A 961 -8.30 50.45 -10.46
CA ILE A 961 -7.13 49.57 -10.40
C ILE A 961 -7.36 48.33 -11.26
N SER A 962 -6.48 48.06 -12.21
CA SER A 962 -6.59 46.78 -12.93
C SER A 962 -6.20 45.61 -12.03
N LEU A 963 -6.93 44.49 -12.04
CA LEU A 963 -6.66 43.36 -11.13
C LEU A 963 -5.20 42.85 -11.22
N LYS A 964 -4.61 42.85 -12.41
CA LYS A 964 -3.18 42.53 -12.61
C LYS A 964 -2.22 43.58 -12.01
N ALA A 965 -2.59 44.86 -12.06
CA ALA A 965 -1.81 45.93 -11.44
C ALA A 965 -2.07 46.06 -9.93
N GLY A 966 -3.21 45.57 -9.44
CA GLY A 966 -3.62 45.52 -8.03
C GLY A 966 -3.01 44.36 -7.24
N GLY A 967 -2.48 43.33 -7.90
CA GLY A 967 -1.74 42.22 -7.29
C GLY A 967 -0.37 42.58 -6.69
N THR A 968 -0.12 43.86 -6.41
CA THR A 968 1.22 44.44 -6.29
C THR A 968 1.60 44.93 -4.89
N GLY A 969 1.14 44.27 -3.82
CA GLY A 969 1.53 44.57 -2.43
C GLY A 969 1.18 45.98 -1.87
N LEU A 970 0.61 46.90 -2.67
CA LEU A 970 0.35 48.30 -2.29
C LEU A 970 -0.56 48.45 -1.04
N ASN A 971 -0.34 49.53 -0.28
CA ASN A 971 -1.09 49.84 0.94
C ASN A 971 -2.10 50.99 0.71
N LEU A 972 -3.40 50.69 0.68
CA LEU A 972 -4.48 51.63 0.33
C LEU A 972 -5.50 51.77 1.47
N THR A 973 -5.02 51.95 2.70
CA THR A 973 -5.86 52.05 3.91
C THR A 973 -6.75 53.29 3.95
N GLY A 974 -6.59 54.24 3.02
CA GLY A 974 -7.46 55.40 2.89
C GLY A 974 -8.88 55.07 2.41
N ALA A 975 -9.08 53.91 1.76
CA ALA A 975 -10.39 53.45 1.30
C ALA A 975 -11.11 52.58 2.35
N ASP A 976 -12.43 52.65 2.35
CA ASP A 976 -13.34 51.87 3.20
C ASP A 976 -14.37 51.07 2.38
N THR A 977 -14.37 51.23 1.06
CA THR A 977 -15.19 50.45 0.12
C THR A 977 -14.33 49.89 -1.00
N VAL A 978 -14.52 48.59 -1.31
CA VAL A 978 -13.87 47.89 -2.42
C VAL A 978 -14.95 47.34 -3.35
N ILE A 979 -14.91 47.72 -4.62
CA ILE A 979 -15.81 47.21 -5.66
C ILE A 979 -15.01 46.31 -6.59
N LEU A 980 -15.43 45.06 -6.70
CA LEU A 980 -14.96 44.11 -7.71
C LEU A 980 -15.99 44.14 -8.86
N TYR A 981 -15.68 44.88 -9.92
CA TYR A 981 -16.60 45.11 -11.05
C TYR A 981 -16.84 43.83 -11.86
N ASP A 982 -15.81 43.01 -12.01
CA ASP A 982 -15.87 41.70 -12.65
C ASP A 982 -15.22 40.61 -11.79
N LEU A 983 -15.83 39.43 -11.76
CA LEU A 983 -15.36 38.27 -10.98
C LEU A 983 -14.12 37.65 -11.61
N TRP A 984 -13.18 37.12 -10.84
CA TRP A 984 -11.97 36.45 -11.33
C TRP A 984 -11.91 34.98 -10.97
N TRP A 985 -11.51 34.09 -11.89
CA TRP A 985 -11.51 32.63 -11.67
C TRP A 985 -10.76 32.13 -10.42
N ASN A 986 -9.73 32.86 -9.98
CA ASN A 986 -8.93 32.51 -8.81
C ASN A 986 -9.32 33.40 -7.61
N PRO A 987 -10.01 32.85 -6.59
CA PRO A 987 -10.45 33.63 -5.43
C PRO A 987 -9.32 34.32 -4.65
N ALA A 988 -8.09 33.81 -4.71
CA ALA A 988 -6.94 34.42 -4.03
C ALA A 988 -6.57 35.80 -4.60
N VAL A 989 -6.86 36.07 -5.87
CA VAL A 989 -6.60 37.37 -6.50
C VAL A 989 -7.59 38.42 -6.00
N GLU A 990 -8.85 38.04 -5.82
CA GLU A 990 -9.89 38.89 -5.24
C GLU A 990 -9.59 39.18 -3.77
N GLU A 991 -9.17 38.16 -3.02
CA GLU A 991 -8.76 38.30 -1.62
C GLU A 991 -7.57 39.26 -1.47
N GLN A 992 -6.61 39.17 -2.38
CA GLN A 992 -5.46 40.08 -2.44
C GLN A 992 -5.89 41.52 -2.75
N ALA A 993 -6.93 41.72 -3.56
CA ALA A 993 -7.48 43.04 -3.88
C ALA A 993 -8.24 43.64 -2.68
N ALA A 994 -9.14 42.88 -2.04
CA ALA A 994 -9.84 43.29 -0.82
C ALA A 994 -8.86 43.59 0.33
N GLY A 995 -7.82 42.75 0.45
CA GLY A 995 -6.72 42.92 1.40
C GLY A 995 -5.82 44.14 1.15
N ARG A 996 -6.14 45.03 0.18
CA ARG A 996 -5.48 46.34 0.01
C ARG A 996 -6.02 47.40 0.95
N ALA A 997 -7.33 47.37 1.20
CA ALA A 997 -8.02 48.28 2.11
C ALA A 997 -8.12 47.69 3.54
N HIS A 998 -8.29 46.38 3.67
CA HIS A 998 -8.36 45.67 4.96
C HIS A 998 -6.96 45.28 5.47
N ARG A 999 -6.21 46.28 5.95
CA ARG A 999 -4.84 46.15 6.47
C ARG A 999 -4.64 46.88 7.80
N ILE A 1000 -3.55 46.57 8.50
CA ILE A 1000 -3.12 47.29 9.70
C ILE A 1000 -3.02 48.79 9.38
N GLY A 1001 -3.75 49.61 10.14
CA GLY A 1001 -3.89 51.06 9.89
C GLY A 1001 -5.30 51.46 9.44
N GLN A 1002 -6.13 50.50 9.02
CA GLN A 1002 -7.55 50.70 8.78
C GLN A 1002 -8.30 50.97 10.08
N LYS A 1003 -9.13 52.01 10.10
CA LYS A 1003 -9.93 52.44 11.25
C LYS A 1003 -11.44 52.29 11.04
N LYS A 1004 -11.87 52.03 9.80
CA LYS A 1004 -13.27 51.89 9.40
C LYS A 1004 -13.57 50.44 8.99
N VAL A 1005 -14.84 50.05 9.10
CA VAL A 1005 -15.36 48.80 8.53
C VAL A 1005 -15.11 48.84 7.02
N VAL A 1006 -14.56 47.75 6.47
CA VAL A 1006 -14.29 47.65 5.03
C VAL A 1006 -15.41 46.84 4.38
N GLU A 1007 -16.10 47.45 3.43
CA GLU A 1007 -17.10 46.77 2.61
C GLU A 1007 -16.51 46.32 1.29
N VAL A 1008 -16.76 45.07 0.90
CA VAL A 1008 -16.35 44.50 -0.38
C VAL A 1008 -17.60 44.13 -1.16
N TRP A 1009 -17.84 44.82 -2.26
CA TRP A 1009 -18.98 44.61 -3.15
C TRP A 1009 -18.53 43.86 -4.40
N ARG A 1010 -19.12 42.69 -4.66
CA ARG A 1010 -18.88 41.89 -5.87
C ARG A 1010 -20.04 42.11 -6.84
N MET A 1011 -19.78 42.72 -7.98
CA MET A 1011 -20.81 42.96 -8.98
C MET A 1011 -20.99 41.72 -9.87
N ILE A 1012 -22.20 41.19 -9.95
CA ILE A 1012 -22.52 39.96 -10.65
C ILE A 1012 -23.70 40.21 -11.57
N ALA A 1013 -23.54 39.94 -12.87
CA ALA A 1013 -24.64 40.04 -13.83
C ALA A 1013 -25.62 38.88 -13.65
N GLU A 1014 -26.88 39.20 -13.36
CA GLU A 1014 -27.96 38.24 -13.09
C GLU A 1014 -28.35 37.44 -14.35
N GLY A 1015 -28.58 36.14 -14.21
CA GLY A 1015 -28.95 35.24 -15.30
C GLY A 1015 -27.82 34.96 -16.29
N THR A 1016 -26.57 35.19 -15.89
CA THR A 1016 -25.39 35.06 -16.76
C THR A 1016 -24.38 34.04 -16.26
N ILE A 1017 -23.35 33.77 -17.07
CA ILE A 1017 -22.22 32.92 -16.70
C ILE A 1017 -21.55 33.38 -15.40
N GLU A 1018 -21.64 34.66 -15.01
CA GLU A 1018 -21.02 35.16 -13.79
C GLU A 1018 -21.65 34.58 -12.52
N GLU A 1019 -22.96 34.28 -12.51
CA GLU A 1019 -23.60 33.61 -11.37
C GLU A 1019 -23.07 32.19 -11.18
N ARG A 1020 -22.88 31.45 -12.28
CA ARG A 1020 -22.28 30.10 -12.23
C ARG A 1020 -20.82 30.16 -11.84
N MET A 1021 -20.09 31.16 -12.31
CA MET A 1021 -18.71 31.40 -11.88
C MET A 1021 -18.66 31.63 -10.36
N ASN A 1022 -19.55 32.46 -9.83
CA ASN A 1022 -19.64 32.71 -8.38
C ASN A 1022 -20.01 31.43 -7.61
N GLN A 1023 -20.99 30.66 -8.09
CA GLN A 1023 -21.37 29.38 -7.48
C GLN A 1023 -20.19 28.38 -7.44
N LEU A 1024 -19.48 28.22 -8.56
CA LEU A 1024 -18.30 27.35 -8.64
C LEU A 1024 -17.17 27.82 -7.72
N GLN A 1025 -16.95 29.13 -7.58
CA GLN A 1025 -15.99 29.66 -6.61
C GLN A 1025 -16.39 29.33 -5.17
N GLN A 1026 -17.68 29.45 -4.84
CA GLN A 1026 -18.23 29.15 -3.52
C GLN A 1026 -18.10 27.65 -3.20
N GLU A 1027 -18.51 26.77 -4.12
CA GLU A 1027 -18.41 25.32 -3.98
C GLU A 1027 -16.95 24.89 -3.78
N LYS A 1028 -16.02 25.46 -4.55
CA LYS A 1028 -14.59 25.19 -4.35
C LYS A 1028 -14.11 25.69 -2.99
N ARG A 1029 -14.44 26.93 -2.58
CA ARG A 1029 -14.09 27.48 -1.25
C ARG A 1029 -14.60 26.61 -0.11
N GLU A 1030 -15.84 26.12 -0.19
CA GLU A 1030 -16.43 25.25 0.82
C GLU A 1030 -15.78 23.85 0.85
N LEU A 1031 -15.41 23.31 -0.31
CA LEU A 1031 -14.65 22.06 -0.40
C LEU A 1031 -13.28 22.20 0.26
N PHE A 1032 -12.56 23.30 -0.03
CA PHE A 1032 -11.27 23.62 0.60
C PHE A 1032 -11.40 23.74 2.13
N GLN A 1033 -12.44 24.39 2.64
CA GLN A 1033 -12.66 24.47 4.09
C GLN A 1033 -13.04 23.12 4.74
N LYS A 1034 -13.68 22.22 3.99
CA LYS A 1034 -14.06 20.87 4.48
C LYS A 1034 -12.94 19.84 4.39
N VAL A 1035 -11.93 20.04 3.54
CA VAL A 1035 -10.88 19.06 3.19
C VAL A 1035 -9.52 19.41 3.79
N ILE A 1036 -9.48 20.13 4.92
CA ILE A 1036 -8.26 20.40 5.71
C ILE A 1036 -7.67 19.11 6.37
N GLN A 1037 -7.94 17.93 5.80
CA GLN A 1037 -7.26 16.65 6.01
C GLN A 1037 -7.24 15.80 4.71
N GLY A 1038 -6.61 16.26 3.63
CA GLY A 1038 -6.08 15.36 2.58
C GLY A 1038 -6.25 15.77 1.11
N ASN A 1039 -5.11 15.88 0.42
CA ASN A 1039 -4.86 15.86 -1.04
C ASN A 1039 -5.74 16.73 -1.96
N GLU A 1040 -5.20 17.91 -2.32
CA GLU A 1040 -5.82 18.97 -3.14
C GLU A 1040 -5.21 19.10 -4.56
N GLU A 1041 -4.84 18.02 -5.24
CA GLU A 1041 -4.07 18.13 -6.50
C GLU A 1041 -4.86 18.65 -7.74
N GLN A 1042 -6.19 18.84 -7.69
CA GLN A 1042 -6.99 19.11 -8.90
C GLN A 1042 -7.91 20.33 -8.93
N THR A 1043 -8.05 21.12 -7.86
CA THR A 1043 -9.18 22.07 -7.72
C THR A 1043 -9.01 23.42 -8.44
N ASN A 1044 -7.79 23.82 -8.85
CA ASN A 1044 -7.53 25.18 -9.38
C ASN A 1044 -7.60 25.35 -10.92
N LYS A 1045 -7.89 24.29 -11.70
CA LYS A 1045 -8.10 24.40 -13.15
C LYS A 1045 -9.56 24.14 -13.49
N LEU A 1046 -10.16 25.00 -14.33
CA LEU A 1046 -11.46 24.72 -14.95
C LEU A 1046 -11.40 23.40 -15.71
N THR A 1047 -12.21 22.44 -15.29
CA THR A 1047 -12.39 21.15 -15.98
C THR A 1047 -13.29 21.33 -17.20
N GLU A 1048 -13.39 20.31 -18.05
CA GLU A 1048 -14.37 20.30 -19.15
C GLU A 1048 -15.81 20.37 -18.59
N GLU A 1049 -16.05 19.66 -17.49
CA GLU A 1049 -17.34 19.66 -16.77
C GLU A 1049 -17.69 21.05 -16.23
N ASP A 1050 -16.73 21.73 -15.57
CA ASP A 1050 -16.93 23.09 -15.07
C ASP A 1050 -17.35 24.04 -16.21
N ILE A 1051 -16.70 23.94 -17.38
CA ILE A 1051 -17.01 24.80 -18.54
C ILE A 1051 -18.40 24.49 -19.09
N ARG A 1052 -18.77 23.22 -19.23
CA ARG A 1052 -20.11 22.82 -19.70
C ARG A 1052 -21.20 23.26 -18.72
N MET A 1053 -20.94 23.16 -17.41
CA MET A 1053 -21.84 23.62 -16.34
C MET A 1053 -22.04 25.15 -16.39
N ILE A 1054 -20.98 25.92 -16.60
CA ILE A 1054 -21.10 27.39 -16.72
C ILE A 1054 -21.94 27.76 -17.93
N LEU A 1055 -21.79 27.01 -19.02
CA LEU A 1055 -22.51 27.27 -20.26
C LEU A 1055 -23.98 26.84 -20.20
N SER A 1056 -24.45 26.00 -19.28
CA SER A 1056 -25.82 25.41 -19.31
C SER A 1056 -26.96 26.34 -18.83
N LEU A 1057 -26.67 27.59 -18.45
CA LEU A 1057 -27.62 28.55 -17.87
C LEU A 1057 -28.68 29.14 -18.83
N GLY A 1058 -29.96 28.79 -18.72
CA GLY A 1058 -31.06 29.42 -19.47
C GLY A 1058 -31.98 28.43 -20.19
N GLU A 1059 -32.54 27.48 -19.43
CA GLU A 1059 -33.82 26.85 -19.78
C GLU A 1059 -34.98 27.68 -19.23
#